data_AF-A0A1Q9F7A1-F1
#
_entry.id   AF-A0A1Q9F7A1-F1
#
_cell.length_a   1.000
_cell.length_b   1.000
_cell.length_c   1.000
_cell.angle_alpha   90.00
_cell.angle_beta   90.00
_cell.angle_gamma   90.00
#
_symmetry.space_group_name_H-M   'P 1'
#
loop_
_entity.id
_entity.type
_entity.pdbx_description
1 polymer ?
#
loop_
_entity_poly.entity_id
_entity_poly.type
_entity_poly.pdbx_seq_one_letter_code
_entity_poly.pdbx_strand_id
1 'polypeptide(L)'
;MVRFLQLLAFAWLAARVAELDAMTLASVIGRLKMWAVSMVQRAASHVRKGTVQPSKPWERFHYLAVTYHKSGVYLMVTLWEKIFNALGTTLDDTGMWRTPPCYTLEMCWHPAAPVRCWIDMFSPELRDKEEAATGPVLIAGTVRDPLEMVVSAYCYHHRGKEVVGNMMFWPPGSVAALGPKKGVAFVAERMTQLVENMTAAFEFPRNDTHRVSYEKITRSSEDFDKQVKGLLKFWFDGLISPEEHQRALEAARLVDMHRHPEAAPEDHANDAECMNQARKAVFAMPIQLLARYRAFQRSTITITAAAAAAAAAAAIIRLNLSDQHIACSIASCGKSQAMSLRLDELRRALPRHLQERLRSLGRSDVSSTGPIVYWMRSCLRGHENPALDVAIHASAALKVGLVVFLHIEDQYPHATARRQLFLLQGARSAQEELLQRGLSHVVVHVDRHGNRGVHRMLMPKAQLVVAEEPFCVPWLRGIEELRHMGGPLWLVDCASVVPCALVPQAACHRAYAFERATEALHQQLAPRHWHEVQPEGEANAPLGWVLPQSIDLKSQHLEALVKDMDVDQSVAPVSHTCGGSSEGYARWQAWVNAGGLKTYAKRRNESLDVHGVSRMSAFLNTGMVSPMRIARLAFAASGAGKGKFLNEFLTWRGLSYAHFYHFSMPATGATLAQLPSWAQQTLLQHAGDQRKVIPVEQLRAARSGNAAWDGMQRYLVETGELHNNARMGWGKAVLKWTDSPQAAIDVLIELNNVFALDGHAPPSYGGLLGCLGLFEGPKQESAVVGKVSYKPPKSKYAAMPEVARELLKCDVQVGGIARYFETPTADHAVGEAAPKRRWTRKLESEVRAPLIEID
;
A
#
# COMPACT_ATOMS: atom_id res chain seq x y z
N MET A 1 -7.50 -38.21 -52.61
CA MET A 1 -7.54 -38.68 -51.21
C MET A 1 -6.91 -37.69 -50.23
N VAL A 2 -5.66 -37.25 -50.41
CA VAL A 2 -5.00 -36.28 -49.49
C VAL A 2 -5.73 -34.93 -49.41
N ARG A 3 -6.19 -34.37 -50.54
CA ARG A 3 -7.00 -33.13 -50.54
C ARG A 3 -8.40 -33.30 -49.92
N PHE A 4 -8.96 -34.50 -49.94
CA PHE A 4 -10.27 -34.81 -49.33
C PHE A 4 -10.14 -34.99 -47.80
N LEU A 5 -9.04 -35.60 -47.35
CA LEU A 5 -8.68 -35.69 -45.92
C LEU A 5 -8.29 -34.32 -45.34
N GLN A 6 -7.68 -33.43 -46.14
CA GLN A 6 -7.38 -32.05 -45.75
C GLN A 6 -8.65 -31.19 -45.62
N LEU A 7 -9.64 -31.36 -46.51
CA LEU A 7 -10.93 -30.67 -46.41
C LEU A 7 -11.78 -31.17 -45.23
N LEU A 8 -11.75 -32.47 -44.92
CA LEU A 8 -12.40 -33.02 -43.73
C LEU A 8 -11.72 -32.57 -42.43
N ALA A 9 -10.39 -32.47 -42.40
CA ALA A 9 -9.66 -31.89 -41.27
C ALA A 9 -9.93 -30.39 -41.09
N PHE A 10 -10.08 -29.63 -42.19
CA PHE A 10 -10.45 -28.22 -42.16
C PHE A 10 -11.89 -28.00 -41.68
N ALA A 11 -12.85 -28.81 -42.14
CA ALA A 11 -14.24 -28.75 -41.69
C ALA A 11 -14.39 -29.17 -40.21
N TRP A 12 -13.61 -30.17 -39.77
CA TRP A 12 -13.56 -30.60 -38.37
C TRP A 12 -12.91 -29.56 -37.45
N LEU A 13 -11.87 -28.86 -37.91
CA LEU A 13 -11.21 -27.80 -37.15
C LEU A 13 -12.03 -26.49 -37.15
N ALA A 14 -12.67 -26.13 -38.26
CA ALA A 14 -13.55 -24.96 -38.36
C ALA A 14 -14.80 -25.10 -37.49
N ALA A 15 -15.39 -26.31 -37.41
CA ALA A 15 -16.50 -26.60 -36.51
C ALA A 15 -16.11 -26.49 -35.01
N ARG A 16 -14.83 -26.70 -34.67
CA ARG A 16 -14.29 -26.56 -33.30
C ARG A 16 -13.85 -25.15 -32.93
N VAL A 17 -13.54 -24.30 -33.93
CA VAL A 17 -13.11 -22.90 -33.72
C VAL A 17 -14.31 -21.94 -33.58
N ALA A 18 -15.47 -22.30 -34.13
CA ALA A 18 -16.72 -21.55 -33.95
C ALA A 18 -17.28 -21.59 -32.49
N GLU A 19 -16.70 -22.40 -31.60
CA GLU A 19 -17.10 -22.51 -30.18
C GLU A 19 -16.17 -21.79 -29.18
N LEU A 20 -15.13 -21.08 -29.64
CA LEU A 20 -14.17 -20.39 -28.76
C LEU A 20 -14.48 -18.90 -28.60
N ASP A 21 -14.59 -18.44 -27.34
CA ASP A 21 -14.90 -17.05 -26.99
C ASP A 21 -13.77 -16.06 -27.38
N ALA A 22 -14.16 -14.82 -27.67
CA ALA A 22 -13.32 -13.70 -28.10
C ALA A 22 -12.06 -13.43 -27.25
N MET A 23 -12.07 -13.76 -25.95
CA MET A 23 -10.91 -13.69 -25.04
C MET A 23 -9.78 -14.64 -25.45
N THR A 24 -10.11 -15.79 -26.04
CA THR A 24 -9.10 -16.79 -26.44
C THR A 24 -8.34 -16.35 -27.69
N LEU A 25 -9.04 -15.69 -28.63
CA LEU A 25 -8.47 -15.18 -29.89
C LEU A 25 -7.54 -13.97 -29.67
N ALA A 26 -7.91 -13.04 -28.79
CA ALA A 26 -7.07 -11.89 -28.42
C ALA A 26 -5.76 -12.31 -27.73
N SER A 27 -5.82 -13.38 -26.92
CA SER A 27 -4.67 -13.98 -26.24
C SER A 27 -3.67 -14.61 -27.24
N VAL A 28 -4.16 -15.23 -28.32
CA VAL A 28 -3.30 -15.80 -29.39
C VAL A 28 -2.59 -14.70 -30.20
N ILE A 29 -3.29 -13.61 -30.53
CA ILE A 29 -2.72 -12.49 -31.31
C ILE A 29 -1.67 -11.70 -30.52
N GLY A 30 -1.89 -11.48 -29.22
CA GLY A 30 -0.89 -10.86 -28.33
C GLY A 30 0.40 -11.68 -28.21
N ARG A 31 0.28 -13.02 -28.23
CA ARG A 31 1.43 -13.94 -28.21
C ARG A 31 2.26 -13.93 -29.50
N LEU A 32 1.63 -13.75 -30.66
CA LEU A 32 2.33 -13.62 -31.95
C LEU A 32 3.15 -12.31 -32.06
N LYS A 33 2.63 -11.19 -31.54
CA LYS A 33 3.35 -9.91 -31.51
C LYS A 33 4.57 -9.95 -30.59
N MET A 34 4.47 -10.55 -29.40
CA MET A 34 5.62 -10.70 -28.49
C MET A 34 6.69 -11.66 -29.04
N TRP A 35 6.28 -12.68 -29.81
CA TRP A 35 7.21 -13.59 -30.46
C TRP A 35 8.03 -12.91 -31.57
N ALA A 36 7.41 -12.03 -32.36
CA ALA A 36 8.08 -11.26 -33.41
C ALA A 36 9.09 -10.23 -32.85
N VAL A 37 8.74 -9.53 -31.76
CA VAL A 37 9.66 -8.60 -31.07
C VAL A 37 10.86 -9.34 -30.47
N SER A 38 10.65 -10.55 -29.97
CA SER A 38 11.70 -11.42 -29.44
C SER A 38 12.69 -11.94 -30.50
N MET A 39 12.23 -12.24 -31.73
CA MET A 39 13.16 -12.62 -32.81
C MET A 39 14.12 -11.48 -33.13
N VAL A 40 13.64 -10.23 -33.11
CA VAL A 40 14.45 -9.04 -33.32
C VAL A 40 15.45 -8.83 -32.18
N GLN A 41 15.08 -9.13 -30.93
CA GLN A 41 16.00 -9.05 -29.78
C GLN A 41 17.08 -10.15 -29.78
N ARG A 42 16.76 -11.39 -30.20
CA ARG A 42 17.77 -12.47 -30.36
C ARG A 42 18.70 -12.25 -31.56
N ALA A 43 18.21 -11.60 -32.62
CA ALA A 43 19.03 -11.17 -33.74
C ALA A 43 19.96 -10.00 -33.36
N ALA A 44 19.48 -9.07 -32.53
CA ALA A 44 20.27 -7.95 -32.04
C ALA A 44 21.42 -8.36 -31.10
N SER A 45 21.32 -9.49 -30.38
CA SER A 45 22.42 -10.01 -29.57
C SER A 45 23.54 -10.69 -30.36
N HIS A 46 23.38 -10.89 -31.68
CA HIS A 46 24.42 -11.44 -32.56
C HIS A 46 25.32 -10.37 -33.19
N VAL A 47 25.12 -9.09 -32.86
CA VAL A 47 25.91 -7.98 -33.43
C VAL A 47 26.48 -7.08 -32.32
N ARG A 48 27.43 -7.62 -31.55
CA ARG A 48 28.51 -6.85 -30.91
C ARG A 48 29.79 -7.67 -31.01
N LYS A 49 30.57 -7.40 -32.06
CA LYS A 49 31.96 -7.89 -32.17
C LYS A 49 32.82 -7.11 -31.19
N GLY A 50 33.51 -7.83 -30.31
CA GLY A 50 34.57 -7.30 -29.45
C GLY A 50 34.24 -7.39 -27.95
N THR A 51 34.29 -8.59 -27.39
CA THR A 51 34.63 -8.90 -25.98
C THR A 51 34.67 -10.42 -25.83
N VAL A 52 35.57 -10.92 -24.98
CA VAL A 52 35.84 -12.35 -24.71
C VAL A 52 34.53 -13.16 -24.62
N GLN A 53 34.40 -14.26 -25.37
CA GLN A 53 33.26 -15.16 -25.20
C GLN A 53 33.31 -15.75 -23.79
N PRO A 54 32.24 -15.62 -22.98
CA PRO A 54 32.19 -16.22 -21.65
C PRO A 54 32.38 -17.74 -21.75
N SER A 55 33.16 -18.30 -20.82
CA SER A 55 33.49 -19.73 -20.77
C SER A 55 32.36 -20.57 -20.18
N LYS A 56 31.48 -19.95 -19.37
CA LYS A 56 30.40 -20.63 -18.64
C LYS A 56 29.04 -19.95 -18.87
N PRO A 57 27.92 -20.71 -18.94
CA PRO A 57 26.59 -20.15 -19.19
C PRO A 57 26.13 -19.09 -18.16
N TRP A 58 26.59 -19.19 -16.91
CA TRP A 58 26.24 -18.30 -15.80
C TRP A 58 27.10 -17.04 -15.67
N GLU A 59 28.06 -16.85 -16.59
CA GLU A 59 28.69 -15.54 -16.82
C GLU A 59 27.81 -14.64 -17.71
N ARG A 60 26.81 -15.23 -18.38
CA ARG A 60 25.90 -14.54 -19.32
C ARG A 60 24.49 -14.34 -18.78
N PHE A 61 23.98 -15.30 -18.01
CA PHE A 61 22.62 -15.27 -17.47
C PHE A 61 22.64 -15.60 -15.99
N HIS A 62 21.70 -15.01 -15.25
CA HIS A 62 21.37 -15.50 -13.91
C HIS A 62 20.29 -16.59 -14.03
N TYR A 63 20.51 -17.74 -13.41
CA TYR A 63 19.57 -18.86 -13.42
C TYR A 63 18.85 -18.91 -12.09
N LEU A 64 17.52 -18.86 -12.11
CA LEU A 64 16.70 -18.89 -10.91
C LEU A 64 15.76 -20.09 -10.94
N ALA A 65 16.03 -21.07 -10.08
CA ALA A 65 15.15 -22.21 -9.84
C ALA A 65 14.15 -21.86 -8.72
N VAL A 66 12.89 -21.62 -9.07
CA VAL A 66 11.83 -21.33 -8.08
C VAL A 66 11.05 -22.58 -7.75
N THR A 67 10.70 -22.78 -6.48
CA THR A 67 9.95 -23.95 -6.07
C THR A 67 9.02 -23.68 -4.90
N TYR A 68 7.91 -24.43 -4.88
CA TYR A 68 6.82 -24.23 -3.93
C TYR A 68 6.35 -25.57 -3.38
N HIS A 69 6.30 -25.63 -2.05
CA HIS A 69 5.65 -26.62 -1.22
C HIS A 69 6.09 -28.09 -1.44
N LYS A 70 6.80 -28.59 -0.43
CA LYS A 70 7.11 -30.01 -0.15
C LYS A 70 7.67 -30.78 -1.36
N SER A 71 6.88 -31.64 -2.00
CA SER A 71 7.40 -32.58 -3.00
C SER A 71 7.89 -31.90 -4.29
N GLY A 72 7.36 -30.71 -4.63
CA GLY A 72 7.87 -29.89 -5.72
C GLY A 72 9.22 -29.24 -5.41
N VAL A 73 9.49 -28.96 -4.12
CA VAL A 73 10.75 -28.42 -3.59
C VAL A 73 11.87 -29.42 -3.81
N TYR A 74 11.71 -30.63 -3.28
CA TYR A 74 12.72 -31.68 -3.41
C TYR A 74 13.09 -31.92 -4.88
N LEU A 75 12.08 -32.13 -5.74
CA LEU A 75 12.30 -32.39 -7.15
C LEU A 75 13.10 -31.27 -7.85
N MET A 76 12.69 -30.01 -7.67
CA MET A 76 13.34 -28.89 -8.38
C MET A 76 14.73 -28.59 -7.83
N VAL A 77 14.92 -28.65 -6.50
CA VAL A 77 16.22 -28.44 -5.86
C VAL A 77 17.22 -29.51 -6.31
N THR A 78 16.83 -30.78 -6.29
CA THR A 78 17.70 -31.88 -6.72
C THR A 78 17.99 -31.82 -8.22
N LEU A 79 16.99 -31.50 -9.06
CA LEU A 79 17.23 -31.29 -10.50
C LEU A 79 18.22 -30.15 -10.75
N TRP A 80 18.01 -29.00 -10.10
CA TRP A 80 18.89 -27.84 -10.17
C TRP A 80 20.32 -28.23 -9.78
N GLU A 81 20.50 -28.86 -8.61
CA GLU A 81 21.80 -29.27 -8.11
C GLU A 81 22.50 -30.26 -9.04
N LYS A 82 21.82 -31.34 -9.47
CA LYS A 82 22.42 -32.36 -10.35
C LYS A 82 22.82 -31.80 -11.71
N ILE A 83 21.98 -30.96 -12.31
CA ILE A 83 22.22 -30.36 -13.62
C ILE A 83 23.42 -29.41 -13.57
N PHE A 84 23.42 -28.46 -12.63
CA PHE A 84 24.48 -27.45 -12.56
C PHE A 84 25.82 -28.04 -12.10
N ASN A 85 25.82 -29.02 -11.19
CA ASN A 85 27.04 -29.74 -10.80
C ASN A 85 27.63 -30.53 -11.97
N ALA A 86 26.81 -31.17 -12.81
CA ALA A 86 27.28 -31.88 -14.00
C ALA A 86 27.92 -30.95 -15.05
N LEU A 87 27.55 -29.67 -15.02
CA LEU A 87 28.13 -28.61 -15.86
C LEU A 87 29.32 -27.89 -15.20
N GLY A 88 29.68 -28.24 -13.96
CA GLY A 88 30.89 -27.74 -13.29
C GLY A 88 30.74 -26.42 -12.53
N THR A 89 29.56 -26.14 -11.97
CA THR A 89 29.40 -25.05 -10.99
C THR A 89 30.24 -25.29 -9.73
N THR A 90 30.82 -24.23 -9.17
CA THR A 90 31.44 -24.23 -7.84
C THR A 90 30.44 -23.80 -6.75
N LEU A 91 30.86 -23.84 -5.49
CA LEU A 91 30.09 -23.25 -4.39
C LEU A 91 29.89 -21.74 -4.58
N ASP A 92 30.86 -21.01 -5.14
CA ASP A 92 30.70 -19.57 -5.40
C ASP A 92 29.75 -19.29 -6.58
N ASP A 93 29.54 -20.26 -7.47
CA ASP A 93 28.61 -20.11 -8.60
C ASP A 93 27.14 -20.26 -8.15
N THR A 94 26.89 -20.89 -6.99
CA THR A 94 25.57 -21.33 -6.56
C THR A 94 25.08 -20.63 -5.28
N GLY A 95 23.77 -20.62 -5.05
CA GLY A 95 23.15 -20.02 -3.86
C GLY A 95 21.74 -20.50 -3.63
N MET A 96 21.26 -20.43 -2.38
CA MET A 96 19.91 -20.89 -2.01
C MET A 96 19.25 -19.90 -1.06
N TRP A 97 17.94 -19.69 -1.22
CA TRP A 97 17.12 -18.79 -0.42
C TRP A 97 15.80 -19.47 -0.03
N ARG A 98 15.43 -19.40 1.26
CA ARG A 98 14.19 -19.98 1.82
C ARG A 98 13.38 -18.92 2.58
N THR A 99 12.05 -19.05 2.60
CA THR A 99 11.09 -18.07 3.16
C THR A 99 11.56 -17.48 4.49
N PRO A 100 11.43 -16.15 4.69
CA PRO A 100 11.92 -15.51 5.90
C PRO A 100 11.28 -16.08 7.17
N PRO A 101 12.03 -16.08 8.28
CA PRO A 101 13.38 -15.50 8.38
C PRO A 101 14.51 -16.48 8.04
N CYS A 102 15.51 -15.99 7.32
CA CYS A 102 16.78 -16.67 7.08
C CYS A 102 17.62 -16.61 8.36
N TYR A 103 17.50 -17.61 9.24
CA TYR A 103 18.19 -17.60 10.53
C TYR A 103 19.60 -18.22 10.49
N THR A 104 19.95 -18.99 9.46
CA THR A 104 21.24 -19.70 9.35
C THR A 104 21.78 -19.70 7.92
N LEU A 105 23.11 -19.90 7.79
CA LEU A 105 23.79 -20.10 6.49
C LEU A 105 23.31 -21.36 5.76
N GLU A 106 22.79 -22.35 6.47
CA GLU A 106 22.22 -23.57 5.87
C GLU A 106 20.86 -23.30 5.19
N MET A 107 20.10 -22.31 5.67
CA MET A 107 18.78 -21.97 5.13
C MET A 107 18.85 -20.95 3.99
N CYS A 108 19.80 -20.02 4.04
CA CYS A 108 20.02 -19.02 3.00
C CYS A 108 21.52 -18.72 2.85
N TRP A 109 22.08 -18.90 1.65
CA TRP A 109 23.50 -18.64 1.37
C TRP A 109 23.71 -18.10 -0.05
N HIS A 110 24.78 -17.30 -0.20
CA HIS A 110 25.24 -16.69 -1.45
C HIS A 110 24.12 -16.03 -2.30
N PRO A 111 23.42 -15.01 -1.76
CA PRO A 111 22.27 -14.36 -2.43
C PRO A 111 22.59 -13.72 -3.79
N ALA A 112 23.87 -13.41 -4.03
CA ALA A 112 24.36 -12.80 -5.26
C ALA A 112 24.84 -13.83 -6.29
N ALA A 113 24.75 -15.14 -6.00
CA ALA A 113 25.18 -16.18 -6.93
C ALA A 113 24.48 -16.04 -8.30
N PRO A 114 25.16 -16.31 -9.41
CA PRO A 114 24.50 -16.31 -10.70
C PRO A 114 23.54 -17.50 -10.87
N VAL A 115 23.73 -18.60 -10.14
CA VAL A 115 22.85 -19.78 -10.16
C VAL A 115 22.18 -19.94 -8.80
N ARG A 116 20.86 -19.71 -8.71
CA ARG A 116 20.14 -19.65 -7.42
C ARG A 116 18.92 -20.57 -7.38
N CYS A 117 18.61 -21.07 -6.18
CA CYS A 117 17.33 -21.73 -5.91
C CYS A 117 16.53 -20.99 -4.82
N TRP A 118 15.25 -20.71 -5.10
CA TRP A 118 14.33 -20.06 -4.17
C TRP A 118 13.23 -21.02 -3.75
N ILE A 119 13.07 -21.21 -2.44
CA ILE A 119 12.15 -22.14 -1.83
C ILE A 119 11.06 -21.34 -1.10
N ASP A 120 9.81 -21.52 -1.54
CA ASP A 120 8.62 -20.93 -0.92
C ASP A 120 8.68 -19.39 -0.81
N MET A 121 9.48 -18.74 -1.64
CA MET A 121 9.63 -17.29 -1.70
C MET A 121 9.85 -16.83 -3.14
N PHE A 122 8.84 -16.24 -3.75
CA PHE A 122 8.96 -15.53 -5.03
C PHE A 122 7.70 -14.68 -5.16
N SER A 123 7.85 -13.47 -5.69
CA SER A 123 6.73 -12.61 -6.00
C SER A 123 7.08 -11.76 -7.23
N PRO A 124 6.10 -11.17 -7.92
CA PRO A 124 6.35 -10.21 -8.98
C PRO A 124 7.30 -9.08 -8.53
N GLU A 125 7.22 -8.63 -7.28
CA GLU A 125 8.09 -7.58 -6.74
C GLU A 125 9.53 -8.05 -6.54
N LEU A 126 9.75 -9.32 -6.15
CA LEU A 126 11.09 -9.90 -6.07
C LEU A 126 11.69 -10.08 -7.46
N ARG A 127 10.87 -10.46 -8.43
CA ARG A 127 11.26 -10.51 -9.84
C ARG A 127 11.69 -9.13 -10.35
N ASP A 128 10.88 -8.10 -10.13
CA ASP A 128 11.19 -6.73 -10.56
C ASP A 128 12.48 -6.22 -9.90
N LYS A 129 12.74 -6.61 -8.65
CA LYS A 129 14.01 -6.32 -7.96
C LYS A 129 15.20 -7.03 -8.57
N GLU A 130 15.08 -8.31 -8.91
CA GLU A 130 16.14 -9.07 -9.60
C GLU A 130 16.41 -8.51 -11.00
N GLU A 131 15.37 -8.20 -11.78
CA GLU A 131 15.47 -7.58 -13.11
C GLU A 131 16.10 -6.18 -13.04
N ALA A 132 15.82 -5.40 -11.98
CA ALA A 132 16.38 -4.06 -11.80
C ALA A 132 17.83 -4.05 -11.26
N ALA A 133 18.24 -5.12 -10.57
CA ALA A 133 19.53 -5.17 -9.87
C ALA A 133 20.59 -6.05 -10.56
N THR A 134 20.21 -6.95 -11.47
CA THR A 134 21.12 -7.97 -12.04
C THR A 134 20.97 -8.11 -13.58
N GLY A 135 21.86 -8.88 -14.21
CA GLY A 135 21.82 -9.15 -15.66
C GLY A 135 20.59 -9.98 -16.10
N PRO A 136 20.49 -10.41 -17.37
CA PRO A 136 19.31 -11.15 -17.84
C PRO A 136 19.11 -12.46 -17.04
N VAL A 137 17.90 -12.64 -16.50
CA VAL A 137 17.54 -13.75 -15.62
C VAL A 137 16.71 -14.79 -16.37
N LEU A 138 16.96 -16.08 -16.15
CA LEU A 138 16.17 -17.21 -16.64
C LEU A 138 15.53 -17.93 -15.45
N ILE A 139 14.20 -17.88 -15.37
CA ILE A 139 13.45 -18.40 -14.23
C ILE A 139 12.78 -19.71 -14.63
N ALA A 140 13.05 -20.79 -13.91
CA ALA A 140 12.33 -22.05 -14.11
C ALA A 140 11.89 -22.65 -12.78
N GLY A 141 10.76 -23.36 -12.77
CA GLY A 141 10.29 -23.96 -11.53
C GLY A 141 9.13 -24.90 -11.70
N THR A 142 8.89 -25.67 -10.64
CA THR A 142 7.78 -26.63 -10.59
C THR A 142 6.46 -25.91 -10.29
N VAL A 143 5.44 -26.19 -11.11
CA VAL A 143 4.08 -25.70 -10.91
C VAL A 143 3.17 -26.90 -10.71
N ARG A 144 2.38 -26.87 -9.64
CA ARG A 144 1.36 -27.88 -9.33
C ARG A 144 -0.03 -27.40 -9.71
N ASP A 145 -0.95 -28.35 -9.87
CA ASP A 145 -2.38 -28.01 -9.86
C ASP A 145 -2.78 -27.45 -8.48
N PRO A 146 -3.32 -26.22 -8.39
CA PRO A 146 -3.63 -25.58 -7.11
C PRO A 146 -4.58 -26.36 -6.21
N LEU A 147 -5.55 -27.08 -6.78
CA LEU A 147 -6.52 -27.85 -6.01
C LEU A 147 -5.92 -29.18 -5.55
N GLU A 148 -5.19 -29.88 -6.42
CA GLU A 148 -4.48 -31.11 -6.03
C GLU A 148 -3.39 -30.83 -4.99
N MET A 149 -2.79 -29.64 -5.02
CA MET A 149 -1.83 -29.20 -4.03
C MET A 149 -2.45 -29.06 -2.64
N VAL A 150 -3.64 -28.46 -2.52
CA VAL A 150 -4.40 -28.39 -1.25
C VAL A 150 -4.82 -29.77 -0.77
N VAL A 151 -5.33 -30.62 -1.68
CA VAL A 151 -5.73 -32.00 -1.36
C VAL A 151 -4.53 -32.78 -0.79
N SER A 152 -3.39 -32.67 -1.48
CA SER A 152 -2.15 -33.34 -1.10
C SER A 152 -1.61 -32.82 0.25
N ALA A 153 -1.67 -31.51 0.49
CA ALA A 153 -1.28 -30.92 1.76
C ALA A 153 -2.19 -31.40 2.90
N TYR A 154 -3.51 -31.32 2.75
CA TYR A 154 -4.45 -31.80 3.76
C TYR A 154 -4.17 -33.25 4.17
N CYS A 155 -4.05 -34.18 3.21
CA CYS A 155 -3.83 -35.60 3.55
C CYS A 155 -2.46 -35.88 4.19
N TYR A 156 -1.45 -35.09 3.84
CA TYR A 156 -0.15 -35.21 4.49
C TYR A 156 -0.23 -34.80 5.96
N HIS A 157 -0.82 -33.63 6.22
CA HIS A 157 -0.90 -33.03 7.56
C HIS A 157 -1.96 -33.71 8.44
N HIS A 158 -3.02 -34.26 7.85
CA HIS A 158 -4.07 -34.98 8.55
C HIS A 158 -3.58 -36.29 9.19
N ARG A 159 -2.57 -36.95 8.59
CA ARG A 159 -1.98 -38.18 9.12
C ARG A 159 -0.96 -37.95 10.25
N GLY A 160 -0.81 -36.72 10.71
CA GLY A 160 0.08 -36.39 11.83
C GLY A 160 1.58 -36.48 11.50
N LYS A 161 1.95 -36.49 10.21
CA LYS A 161 3.36 -36.50 9.73
C LYS A 161 4.02 -35.11 9.80
N GLU A 162 3.55 -34.27 10.71
CA GLU A 162 4.06 -32.92 10.93
C GLU A 162 5.33 -33.00 11.78
N VAL A 163 6.48 -32.65 11.21
CA VAL A 163 7.76 -32.67 11.93
C VAL A 163 7.80 -31.49 12.90
N VAL A 164 8.04 -31.79 14.19
CA VAL A 164 8.27 -30.77 15.23
C VAL A 164 9.49 -29.94 14.83
N GLY A 165 9.28 -28.66 14.48
CA GLY A 165 10.33 -27.74 14.05
C GLY A 165 10.13 -27.13 12.66
N ASN A 166 9.23 -27.66 11.82
CA ASN A 166 8.87 -27.02 10.55
C ASN A 166 7.73 -26.03 10.78
N MET A 167 8.04 -24.82 11.26
CA MET A 167 7.09 -23.71 11.27
C MET A 167 6.72 -23.38 9.84
N MET A 168 5.56 -23.81 9.34
CA MET A 168 4.91 -23.06 8.28
C MET A 168 3.41 -23.39 8.21
N PHE A 169 2.62 -22.30 8.23
CA PHE A 169 1.16 -22.18 8.06
C PHE A 169 0.26 -22.49 9.27
N TRP A 170 0.57 -23.45 10.14
CA TRP A 170 -0.25 -23.75 11.33
C TRP A 170 0.52 -24.51 12.42
N PRO A 171 0.06 -24.47 13.70
CA PRO A 171 0.63 -25.27 14.78
C PRO A 171 0.56 -26.78 14.51
N PRO A 172 1.54 -27.58 14.96
CA PRO A 172 1.48 -29.04 14.85
C PRO A 172 0.19 -29.62 15.45
N GLY A 173 -0.40 -30.61 14.79
CA GLY A 173 -1.66 -31.27 15.14
C GLY A 173 -2.92 -30.55 14.65
N SER A 174 -2.82 -29.31 14.13
CA SER A 174 -4.00 -28.51 13.77
C SER A 174 -4.86 -29.14 12.67
N VAL A 175 -4.23 -29.78 11.69
CA VAL A 175 -4.95 -30.43 10.57
C VAL A 175 -5.34 -31.86 10.91
N ALA A 176 -4.58 -32.54 11.77
CA ALA A 176 -4.88 -33.90 12.23
C ALA A 176 -6.25 -34.01 12.90
N ALA A 177 -6.67 -32.97 13.63
CA ALA A 177 -7.96 -32.93 14.31
C ALA A 177 -9.14 -32.53 13.40
N LEU A 178 -8.91 -32.15 12.14
CA LEU A 178 -9.95 -31.64 11.24
C LEU A 178 -10.37 -32.70 10.23
N GLY A 179 -11.68 -32.98 10.16
CA GLY A 179 -12.22 -33.81 9.09
C GLY A 179 -12.15 -33.13 7.71
N PRO A 180 -12.33 -33.89 6.60
CA PRO A 180 -12.00 -33.44 5.24
C PRO A 180 -12.59 -32.09 4.83
N LYS A 181 -13.86 -31.82 5.13
CA LYS A 181 -14.53 -30.55 4.76
C LYS A 181 -13.88 -29.34 5.44
N LYS A 182 -13.67 -29.39 6.75
CA LYS A 182 -13.08 -28.28 7.51
C LYS A 182 -11.57 -28.19 7.27
N GLY A 183 -10.89 -29.32 7.18
CA GLY A 183 -9.45 -29.37 6.99
C GLY A 183 -9.00 -28.88 5.62
N VAL A 184 -9.68 -29.28 4.54
CA VAL A 184 -9.36 -28.80 3.17
C VAL A 184 -9.56 -27.29 3.06
N ALA A 185 -10.65 -26.73 3.62
CA ALA A 185 -10.87 -25.29 3.65
C ALA A 185 -9.80 -24.57 4.49
N PHE A 186 -9.49 -25.10 5.68
CA PHE A 186 -8.47 -24.54 6.58
C PHE A 186 -7.09 -24.47 5.93
N VAL A 187 -6.69 -25.54 5.23
CA VAL A 187 -5.43 -25.63 4.49
C VAL A 187 -5.45 -24.67 3.30
N ALA A 188 -6.53 -24.64 2.53
CA ALA A 188 -6.68 -23.76 1.37
C ALA A 188 -6.56 -22.27 1.75
N GLU A 189 -7.21 -21.83 2.83
CA GLU A 189 -7.12 -20.45 3.32
C GLU A 189 -5.66 -20.06 3.63
N ARG A 190 -4.93 -20.93 4.33
CA ARG A 190 -3.57 -20.63 4.81
C ARG A 190 -2.49 -20.80 3.74
N MET A 191 -2.73 -21.65 2.73
CA MET A 191 -1.84 -21.81 1.58
C MET A 191 -2.09 -20.79 0.47
N THR A 192 -3.10 -19.92 0.60
CA THR A 192 -3.53 -19.04 -0.48
C THR A 192 -2.39 -18.15 -1.02
N GLN A 193 -1.60 -17.54 -0.15
CA GLN A 193 -0.46 -16.71 -0.58
C GLN A 193 0.61 -17.51 -1.31
N LEU A 194 0.88 -18.73 -0.84
CA LEU A 194 1.87 -19.60 -1.46
C LEU A 194 1.43 -20.04 -2.86
N VAL A 195 0.16 -20.40 -3.01
CA VAL A 195 -0.42 -20.78 -4.31
C VAL A 195 -0.45 -19.59 -5.26
N GLU A 196 -0.77 -18.40 -4.75
CA GLU A 196 -0.70 -17.16 -5.52
C GLU A 196 0.72 -16.85 -6.01
N ASN A 197 1.73 -16.97 -5.14
CA ASN A 197 3.13 -16.81 -5.53
C ASN A 197 3.54 -17.83 -6.60
N MET A 198 3.15 -19.10 -6.43
CA MET A 198 3.42 -20.18 -7.39
C MET A 198 2.81 -19.87 -8.76
N THR A 199 1.56 -19.41 -8.82
CA THR A 199 0.92 -19.11 -10.10
C THR A 199 1.44 -17.80 -10.70
N ALA A 200 1.62 -16.77 -9.88
CA ALA A 200 2.10 -15.45 -10.29
C ALA A 200 3.51 -15.49 -10.88
N ALA A 201 4.40 -16.35 -10.38
CA ALA A 201 5.76 -16.51 -10.90
C ALA A 201 5.82 -16.82 -12.40
N PHE A 202 4.73 -17.37 -12.93
CA PHE A 202 4.65 -17.74 -14.33
C PHE A 202 3.43 -17.17 -15.03
N GLU A 203 2.62 -16.35 -14.35
CA GLU A 203 1.56 -15.59 -15.01
C GLU A 203 2.25 -14.60 -15.97
N PHE A 204 1.86 -14.64 -17.25
CA PHE A 204 2.55 -14.01 -18.38
C PHE A 204 3.89 -14.68 -18.77
N PRO A 205 3.86 -15.78 -19.56
CA PRO A 205 5.08 -16.40 -20.07
C PRO A 205 5.79 -15.42 -21.01
N ARG A 206 6.84 -14.78 -20.49
CA ARG A 206 7.86 -14.09 -21.26
C ARG A 206 8.93 -15.13 -21.67
N ASN A 207 9.81 -14.79 -22.61
CA ASN A 207 10.86 -15.72 -23.08
C ASN A 207 11.94 -16.06 -22.04
N ASP A 208 11.79 -15.56 -20.82
CA ASP A 208 12.70 -15.71 -19.67
C ASP A 208 12.11 -16.58 -18.54
N THR A 209 10.96 -17.24 -18.76
CA THR A 209 10.34 -18.14 -17.77
C THR A 209 10.00 -19.53 -18.34
N HIS A 210 10.20 -20.59 -17.55
CA HIS A 210 9.84 -21.96 -17.92
C HIS A 210 9.13 -22.72 -16.79
N ARG A 211 7.97 -23.31 -17.12
CA ARG A 211 7.17 -24.10 -16.18
C ARG A 211 7.48 -25.58 -16.33
N VAL A 212 7.84 -26.23 -15.24
CA VAL A 212 7.89 -27.69 -15.14
C VAL A 212 6.61 -28.15 -14.45
N SER A 213 5.73 -28.86 -15.15
CA SER A 213 4.49 -29.36 -14.53
C SER A 213 4.81 -30.54 -13.64
N TYR A 214 4.54 -30.39 -12.33
CA TYR A 214 4.80 -31.43 -11.34
C TYR A 214 4.06 -32.73 -11.67
N GLU A 215 2.77 -32.62 -12.01
CA GLU A 215 1.93 -33.78 -12.32
C GLU A 215 2.38 -34.51 -13.60
N LYS A 216 3.03 -33.81 -14.54
CA LYS A 216 3.58 -34.44 -15.74
C LYS A 216 4.93 -35.07 -15.48
N ILE A 217 5.87 -34.33 -14.86
CA ILE A 217 7.24 -34.81 -14.65
C ILE A 217 7.29 -36.05 -13.75
N THR A 218 6.33 -36.22 -12.82
CA THR A 218 6.27 -37.41 -11.95
C THR A 218 5.38 -38.53 -12.50
N ARG A 219 4.78 -38.37 -13.68
CA ARG A 219 3.80 -39.35 -14.21
C ARG A 219 4.43 -40.62 -14.73
N SER A 220 5.56 -40.50 -15.41
CA SER A 220 6.30 -41.60 -16.01
C SER A 220 7.73 -41.16 -16.33
N SER A 221 8.65 -42.11 -16.51
CA SER A 221 10.01 -41.83 -16.99
C SER A 221 10.08 -41.14 -18.36
N GLU A 222 9.12 -41.41 -19.23
CA GLU A 222 9.04 -40.76 -20.55
C GLU A 222 8.64 -39.28 -20.41
N ASP A 223 7.65 -38.99 -19.58
CA ASP A 223 7.26 -37.61 -19.30
C ASP A 223 8.34 -36.86 -18.54
N PHE A 224 9.06 -37.55 -17.64
CA PHE A 224 10.22 -37.00 -16.97
C PHE A 224 11.25 -36.51 -17.99
N ASP A 225 11.69 -37.38 -18.90
CA ASP A 225 12.65 -37.03 -19.95
C ASP A 225 12.13 -35.85 -20.81
N LYS A 226 10.83 -35.82 -21.11
CA LYS A 226 10.22 -34.75 -21.89
C LYS A 226 10.25 -33.41 -21.16
N GLN A 227 9.93 -33.38 -19.87
CA GLN A 227 9.97 -32.15 -19.07
C GLN A 227 11.41 -31.67 -18.88
N VAL A 228 12.35 -32.56 -18.59
CA VAL A 228 13.77 -32.22 -18.41
C VAL A 228 14.41 -31.71 -19.70
N LYS A 229 14.13 -32.33 -20.86
CA LYS A 229 14.60 -31.80 -22.15
C LYS A 229 14.08 -30.39 -22.43
N GLY A 230 12.84 -30.10 -22.06
CA GLY A 230 12.27 -28.75 -22.15
C GLY A 230 13.02 -27.75 -21.26
N LEU A 231 13.34 -28.15 -20.03
CA LEU A 231 14.09 -27.35 -19.07
C LEU A 231 15.51 -27.06 -19.53
N LEU A 232 16.26 -28.09 -19.95
CA LEU A 232 17.64 -27.93 -20.43
C LEU A 232 17.70 -27.07 -21.69
N LYS A 233 16.76 -27.27 -22.62
CA LYS A 233 16.64 -26.41 -23.80
C LYS A 233 16.38 -24.97 -23.39
N PHE A 234 15.50 -24.72 -22.43
CA PHE A 234 15.21 -23.35 -21.99
C PHE A 234 16.42 -22.67 -21.35
N TRP A 235 17.13 -23.36 -20.45
CA TRP A 235 18.28 -22.79 -19.76
C TRP A 235 19.51 -22.62 -20.66
N PHE A 236 19.79 -23.57 -21.55
CA PHE A 236 21.10 -23.65 -22.19
C PHE A 236 21.09 -23.66 -23.72
N ASP A 237 20.01 -23.22 -24.37
CA ASP A 237 19.89 -23.23 -25.85
C ASP A 237 21.10 -22.56 -26.53
N GLY A 238 21.96 -23.36 -27.16
CA GLY A 238 23.19 -22.88 -27.82
C GLY A 238 24.26 -22.30 -26.88
N LEU A 239 24.19 -22.58 -25.57
CA LEU A 239 25.16 -22.12 -24.56
C LEU A 239 26.12 -23.21 -24.09
N ILE A 240 25.79 -24.49 -24.30
CA ILE A 240 26.59 -25.65 -23.89
C ILE A 240 26.79 -26.61 -25.07
N SER A 241 27.85 -27.42 -25.02
CA SER A 241 28.16 -28.42 -26.05
C SER A 241 27.15 -29.58 -26.04
N PRO A 242 27.05 -30.37 -27.13
CA PRO A 242 26.25 -31.59 -27.14
C PRO A 242 26.63 -32.59 -26.03
N GLU A 243 27.92 -32.70 -25.71
CA GLU A 243 28.43 -33.57 -24.64
C GLU A 243 28.02 -33.05 -23.26
N GLU A 244 28.10 -31.74 -23.03
CA GLU A 244 27.60 -31.08 -21.81
C GLU A 244 26.09 -31.26 -21.65
N HIS A 245 25.34 -31.10 -22.73
CA HIS A 245 23.89 -31.32 -22.72
C HIS A 245 23.55 -32.77 -22.37
N GLN A 246 24.30 -33.74 -22.91
CA GLN A 246 24.10 -35.16 -22.60
C GLN A 246 24.42 -35.47 -21.12
N ARG A 247 25.53 -34.93 -20.59
CA ARG A 247 25.89 -35.08 -19.16
C ARG A 247 24.81 -34.50 -18.24
N ALA A 248 24.29 -33.32 -18.55
CA ALA A 248 23.20 -32.70 -17.79
C ALA A 248 21.92 -33.54 -17.81
N LEU A 249 21.58 -34.14 -18.95
CA LEU A 249 20.41 -35.02 -19.08
C LEU A 249 20.58 -36.32 -18.27
N GLU A 250 21.77 -36.93 -18.30
CA GLU A 250 22.08 -38.14 -17.52
C GLU A 250 22.05 -37.85 -16.01
N ALA A 251 22.63 -36.72 -15.58
CA ALA A 251 22.58 -36.29 -14.18
C ALA A 251 21.14 -36.04 -13.71
N ALA A 252 20.30 -35.44 -14.55
CA ALA A 252 18.89 -35.22 -14.23
C ALA A 252 18.09 -36.53 -14.10
N ARG A 253 18.40 -37.57 -14.87
CA ARG A 253 17.71 -38.88 -14.79
C ARG A 253 17.86 -39.58 -13.45
N LEU A 254 18.91 -39.27 -12.68
CA LEU A 254 19.08 -39.77 -11.31
C LEU A 254 17.98 -39.29 -10.36
N VAL A 255 17.22 -38.25 -10.73
CA VAL A 255 16.10 -37.69 -9.95
C VAL A 255 14.76 -38.33 -10.33
N ASP A 256 14.71 -39.16 -11.37
CA ASP A 256 13.47 -39.81 -11.80
C ASP A 256 13.08 -40.95 -10.85
N MET A 257 12.04 -40.71 -10.06
CA MET A 257 11.52 -41.67 -9.07
C MET A 257 10.99 -42.98 -9.69
N HIS A 258 10.68 -43.02 -10.99
CA HIS A 258 10.28 -44.26 -11.67
C HIS A 258 11.47 -45.14 -12.04
N ARG A 259 12.65 -44.53 -12.29
CA ARG A 259 13.90 -45.23 -12.57
C ARG A 259 14.68 -45.56 -11.30
N HIS A 260 14.55 -44.69 -10.30
CA HIS A 260 15.25 -44.75 -9.03
C HIS A 260 14.24 -44.58 -7.88
N PRO A 261 13.45 -45.62 -7.55
CA PRO A 261 12.45 -45.57 -6.48
C PRO A 261 13.05 -45.20 -5.11
N GLU A 262 14.31 -45.57 -4.86
CA GLU A 262 15.11 -45.22 -3.69
C GLU A 262 15.42 -43.72 -3.57
N ALA A 263 15.27 -42.95 -4.64
CA ALA A 263 15.41 -41.48 -4.59
C ALA A 263 14.16 -40.79 -4.02
N ALA A 264 13.07 -41.52 -3.78
CA ALA A 264 11.89 -40.97 -3.14
C ALA A 264 12.07 -40.91 -1.62
N PRO A 265 11.84 -39.76 -0.96
CA PRO A 265 11.90 -39.70 0.50
C PRO A 265 10.80 -40.58 1.11
N GLU A 266 11.18 -41.51 1.99
CA GLU A 266 10.39 -42.65 2.50
C GLU A 266 9.02 -42.29 3.12
N ASP A 267 8.70 -41.02 3.34
CA ASP A 267 7.54 -40.56 4.12
C ASP A 267 6.62 -39.54 3.40
N HIS A 268 6.70 -39.45 2.06
CA HIS A 268 6.02 -38.39 1.28
C HIS A 268 4.82 -38.82 0.42
N ALA A 269 4.38 -40.08 0.48
CA ALA A 269 3.20 -40.57 -0.26
C ALA A 269 1.90 -40.49 0.57
N ASN A 270 0.81 -40.00 -0.04
CA ASN A 270 -0.52 -39.94 0.59
C ASN A 270 -1.34 -41.20 0.34
N ASP A 271 -2.18 -41.57 1.30
CA ASP A 271 -3.12 -42.68 1.15
C ASP A 271 -4.23 -42.33 0.14
N ALA A 272 -4.60 -43.30 -0.70
CA ALA A 272 -5.55 -43.08 -1.79
C ALA A 272 -6.95 -42.73 -1.28
N GLU A 273 -7.33 -43.24 -0.11
CA GLU A 273 -8.64 -42.99 0.50
C GLU A 273 -8.78 -41.53 0.92
N CYS A 274 -7.83 -40.98 1.67
CA CYS A 274 -7.82 -39.57 2.05
C CYS A 274 -7.82 -38.68 0.82
N MET A 275 -6.98 -38.97 -0.18
CA MET A 275 -6.93 -38.16 -1.41
C MET A 275 -8.31 -38.08 -2.08
N ASN A 276 -9.05 -39.19 -2.13
CA ASN A 276 -10.41 -39.21 -2.67
C ASN A 276 -11.43 -38.45 -1.81
N GLN A 277 -11.35 -38.56 -0.49
CA GLN A 277 -12.23 -37.81 0.43
C GLN A 277 -11.95 -36.30 0.37
N ALA A 278 -10.68 -35.91 0.34
CA ALA A 278 -10.24 -34.53 0.27
C ALA A 278 -10.61 -33.86 -1.08
N ARG A 279 -10.49 -34.58 -2.20
CA ARG A 279 -10.97 -34.09 -3.51
C ARG A 279 -12.47 -33.79 -3.51
N LYS A 280 -13.28 -34.61 -2.85
CA LYS A 280 -14.72 -34.33 -2.69
C LYS A 280 -14.94 -33.10 -1.81
N ALA A 281 -14.15 -32.94 -0.75
CA ALA A 281 -14.25 -31.82 0.18
C ALA A 281 -13.86 -30.46 -0.42
N VAL A 282 -13.04 -30.41 -1.49
CA VAL A 282 -12.74 -29.18 -2.24
C VAL A 282 -14.02 -28.45 -2.68
N PHE A 283 -15.03 -29.18 -3.13
CA PHE A 283 -16.28 -28.58 -3.60
C PHE A 283 -17.18 -28.05 -2.46
N ALA A 284 -16.85 -28.39 -1.21
CA ALA A 284 -17.52 -27.89 -0.02
C ALA A 284 -16.82 -26.67 0.61
N MET A 285 -15.72 -26.18 0.00
CA MET A 285 -15.08 -24.93 0.42
C MET A 285 -16.04 -23.73 0.28
N PRO A 286 -15.84 -22.66 1.06
CA PRO A 286 -16.54 -21.39 0.84
C PRO A 286 -16.45 -20.96 -0.63
N ILE A 287 -17.56 -20.48 -1.19
CA ILE A 287 -17.68 -20.24 -2.63
C ILE A 287 -16.60 -19.27 -3.17
N GLN A 288 -16.24 -18.27 -2.36
CA GLN A 288 -15.19 -17.30 -2.70
C GLN A 288 -13.79 -17.94 -2.73
N LEU A 289 -13.51 -18.83 -1.79
CA LEU A 289 -12.24 -19.53 -1.71
C LEU A 289 -12.08 -20.52 -2.86
N LEU A 290 -13.14 -21.30 -3.16
CA LEU A 290 -13.15 -22.20 -4.31
C LEU A 290 -13.04 -21.43 -5.64
N ALA A 291 -13.71 -20.29 -5.77
CA ALA A 291 -13.59 -19.43 -6.95
C ALA A 291 -12.16 -18.91 -7.15
N ARG A 292 -11.48 -18.51 -6.07
CA ARG A 292 -10.07 -18.09 -6.09
C ARG A 292 -9.15 -19.22 -6.54
N TYR A 293 -9.29 -20.42 -5.97
CA TYR A 293 -8.49 -21.57 -6.38
C TYR A 293 -8.74 -22.03 -7.82
N ARG A 294 -9.99 -21.93 -8.31
CA ARG A 294 -10.30 -22.16 -9.73
C ARG A 294 -9.70 -21.09 -10.64
N ALA A 295 -9.55 -19.85 -10.17
CA ALA A 295 -8.82 -18.83 -10.91
C ALA A 295 -7.33 -19.18 -11.06
N PHE A 296 -6.69 -19.62 -9.96
CA PHE A 296 -5.32 -20.14 -10.00
C PHE A 296 -5.17 -21.34 -10.96
N GLN A 297 -6.11 -22.29 -10.93
CA GLN A 297 -6.07 -23.45 -11.83
C GLN A 297 -6.21 -23.03 -13.31
N ARG A 298 -7.01 -22.00 -13.61
CA ARG A 298 -7.09 -21.46 -14.98
C ARG A 298 -5.78 -20.80 -15.42
N SER A 299 -5.06 -20.12 -14.53
CA SER A 299 -3.78 -19.51 -14.88
C SER A 299 -2.65 -20.54 -15.07
N THR A 300 -2.78 -21.75 -14.51
CA THR A 300 -1.86 -22.87 -14.80
C THR A 300 -2.14 -23.54 -16.15
N ILE A 301 -3.41 -23.68 -16.56
CA ILE A 301 -3.83 -24.37 -17.79
C ILE A 301 -3.67 -23.51 -19.06
N THR A 302 -4.04 -22.22 -19.02
CA THR A 302 -4.20 -21.34 -20.21
C THR A 302 -2.90 -21.12 -21.02
N ILE A 303 -1.74 -21.49 -20.49
CA ILE A 303 -0.42 -21.31 -21.12
C ILE A 303 0.05 -22.55 -21.92
N THR A 304 -0.48 -23.74 -21.65
CA THR A 304 -0.13 -24.94 -22.44
C THR A 304 -0.79 -24.99 -23.81
N ALA A 305 -2.06 -24.57 -23.93
CA ALA A 305 -2.75 -24.46 -25.21
C ALA A 305 -2.17 -23.34 -26.10
N ALA A 306 -1.73 -22.27 -25.46
CA ALA A 306 -1.11 -21.10 -26.06
C ALA A 306 0.23 -21.39 -26.75
N ALA A 307 1.11 -22.14 -26.08
CA ALA A 307 2.43 -22.50 -26.59
C ALA A 307 2.35 -23.50 -27.75
N ALA A 308 1.41 -24.46 -27.68
CA ALA A 308 1.13 -25.38 -28.77
C ALA A 308 0.53 -24.67 -30.01
N ALA A 309 -0.41 -23.75 -29.78
CA ALA A 309 -1.00 -22.93 -30.85
C ALA A 309 0.02 -21.97 -31.49
N ALA A 310 0.95 -21.40 -30.70
CA ALA A 310 2.01 -20.53 -31.22
C ALA A 310 3.06 -21.30 -32.04
N ALA A 311 3.40 -22.53 -31.65
CA ALA A 311 4.31 -23.38 -32.43
C ALA A 311 3.70 -23.83 -33.77
N ALA A 312 2.40 -24.16 -33.78
CA ALA A 312 1.67 -24.46 -35.01
C ALA A 312 1.52 -23.21 -35.90
N ALA A 313 1.22 -22.04 -35.32
CA ALA A 313 1.12 -20.78 -36.04
C ALA A 313 2.46 -20.34 -36.65
N ALA A 314 3.59 -20.53 -35.96
CA ALA A 314 4.92 -20.21 -36.49
C ALA A 314 5.34 -21.13 -37.67
N ALA A 315 4.86 -22.38 -37.72
CA ALA A 315 5.06 -23.28 -38.85
C ALA A 315 4.18 -22.91 -40.06
N ILE A 316 2.98 -22.39 -39.81
CA ILE A 316 2.03 -21.95 -40.85
C ILE A 316 2.42 -20.57 -41.42
N ILE A 317 2.94 -19.66 -40.59
CA ILE A 317 3.44 -18.33 -41.01
C ILE A 317 4.66 -18.44 -41.93
N ARG A 318 5.43 -19.54 -41.89
CA ARG A 318 6.53 -19.79 -42.84
C ARG A 318 6.06 -20.14 -44.26
N LEU A 319 4.77 -20.40 -44.50
CA LEU A 319 4.33 -20.99 -45.76
C LEU A 319 3.37 -20.18 -46.62
N ASN A 320 2.71 -19.11 -46.16
CA ASN A 320 1.83 -18.36 -47.07
C ASN A 320 1.59 -16.91 -46.61
N LEU A 321 2.20 -15.96 -47.32
CA LEU A 321 1.74 -14.58 -47.40
C LEU A 321 0.75 -14.49 -48.57
N SER A 322 -0.54 -14.31 -48.28
CA SER A 322 -1.43 -13.46 -49.08
C SER A 322 -2.82 -13.33 -48.43
N ASP A 323 -3.19 -12.07 -48.30
CA ASP A 323 -4.51 -11.45 -48.34
C ASP A 323 -5.68 -11.80 -47.39
N GLN A 324 -6.14 -10.69 -46.82
CA GLN A 324 -7.52 -10.32 -46.46
C GLN A 324 -8.22 -11.16 -45.39
N HIS A 325 -8.10 -10.71 -44.12
CA HIS A 325 -9.20 -10.54 -43.16
C HIS A 325 -8.65 -9.95 -41.83
N ILE A 326 -8.28 -8.66 -41.80
CA ILE A 326 -7.97 -7.93 -40.55
C ILE A 326 -8.59 -6.53 -40.61
N ALA A 327 -9.84 -6.39 -40.17
CA ALA A 327 -10.48 -5.07 -40.03
C ALA A 327 -11.14 -4.83 -38.66
N CYS A 328 -11.23 -5.81 -37.74
CA CYS A 328 -11.94 -5.62 -36.46
C CYS A 328 -11.06 -5.64 -35.19
N SER A 329 -9.81 -6.12 -35.25
CA SER A 329 -8.94 -6.22 -34.04
C SER A 329 -7.92 -5.06 -33.88
N ILE A 330 -7.71 -4.24 -34.92
CA ILE A 330 -6.76 -3.10 -34.87
C ILE A 330 -7.37 -1.90 -34.12
N ALA A 331 -8.70 -1.73 -34.18
CA ALA A 331 -9.40 -0.59 -33.60
C ALA A 331 -9.35 -0.56 -32.06
N SER A 332 -9.43 -1.70 -31.36
CA SER A 332 -9.41 -1.73 -29.88
C SER A 332 -8.00 -1.55 -29.31
N CYS A 333 -6.99 -2.17 -29.94
CA CYS A 333 -5.58 -1.99 -29.58
C CYS A 333 -5.10 -0.54 -29.84
N GLY A 334 -5.57 0.08 -30.92
CA GLY A 334 -5.32 1.49 -31.20
C GLY A 334 -5.98 2.43 -30.19
N LYS A 335 -7.20 2.13 -29.72
CA LYS A 335 -7.92 2.93 -28.70
C LYS A 335 -7.25 2.90 -27.33
N SER A 336 -6.78 1.74 -26.87
CA SER A 336 -6.08 1.59 -25.58
C SER A 336 -4.74 2.35 -25.59
N GLN A 337 -3.94 2.21 -26.65
CA GLN A 337 -2.68 2.94 -26.79
C GLN A 337 -2.91 4.47 -26.91
N ALA A 338 -3.96 4.89 -27.63
CA ALA A 338 -4.36 6.29 -27.72
C ALA A 338 -4.81 6.88 -26.37
N MET A 339 -5.55 6.12 -25.55
CA MET A 339 -5.96 6.58 -24.22
C MET A 339 -4.77 6.76 -23.28
N SER A 340 -3.82 5.81 -23.28
CA SER A 340 -2.58 5.95 -22.49
C SER A 340 -1.79 7.20 -22.88
N LEU A 341 -1.59 7.42 -24.19
CA LEU A 341 -0.91 8.62 -24.70
C LEU A 341 -1.65 9.89 -24.28
N ARG A 342 -2.99 9.89 -24.35
CA ARG A 342 -3.82 11.03 -23.95
C ARG A 342 -3.74 11.34 -22.46
N LEU A 343 -3.69 10.33 -21.59
CA LEU A 343 -3.52 10.53 -20.14
C LEU A 343 -2.12 11.05 -19.79
N ASP A 344 -1.09 10.57 -20.46
CA ASP A 344 0.27 11.10 -20.29
C ASP A 344 0.43 12.53 -20.82
N GLU A 345 -0.24 12.87 -21.92
CA GLU A 345 -0.34 14.25 -22.41
C GLU A 345 -1.09 15.14 -21.42
N LEU A 346 -2.23 14.66 -20.90
CA LEU A 346 -3.01 15.38 -19.89
C LEU A 346 -2.18 15.65 -18.63
N ARG A 347 -1.47 14.64 -18.13
CA ARG A 347 -0.57 14.78 -16.98
C ARG A 347 0.55 15.80 -17.24
N ARG A 348 1.04 15.88 -18.48
CA ARG A 348 2.04 16.87 -18.89
C ARG A 348 1.46 18.28 -19.05
N ALA A 349 0.19 18.40 -19.38
CA ALA A 349 -0.53 19.65 -19.52
C ALA A 349 -0.98 20.27 -18.18
N LEU A 350 -1.01 19.50 -17.09
CA LEU A 350 -1.32 20.02 -15.77
C LEU A 350 -0.35 21.13 -15.35
N PRO A 351 -0.84 22.18 -14.65
CA PRO A 351 0.04 23.16 -14.03
C PRO A 351 1.12 22.47 -13.17
N ARG A 352 2.36 22.96 -13.28
CA ARG A 352 3.53 22.35 -12.64
C ARG A 352 3.32 22.00 -11.16
N HIS A 353 2.67 22.88 -10.41
CA HIS A 353 2.44 22.70 -8.97
C HIS A 353 1.44 21.58 -8.62
N LEU A 354 0.59 21.15 -9.57
CA LEU A 354 -0.27 19.98 -9.45
C LEU A 354 0.45 18.73 -9.97
N GLN A 355 1.18 18.86 -11.07
CA GLN A 355 1.97 17.76 -11.65
C GLN A 355 2.99 17.19 -10.64
N GLU A 356 3.69 18.06 -9.91
CA GLU A 356 4.70 17.65 -8.90
C GLU A 356 4.09 16.90 -7.69
N ARG A 357 2.76 16.90 -7.55
CA ARG A 357 2.00 16.20 -6.49
C ARG A 357 1.40 14.89 -6.93
N LEU A 358 1.41 14.61 -8.23
CA LEU A 358 0.63 13.55 -8.85
C LEU A 358 1.48 12.31 -9.12
N ARG A 359 0.98 11.16 -8.67
CA ARG A 359 1.50 9.83 -9.00
C ARG A 359 0.45 9.05 -9.79
N SER A 360 0.82 8.57 -10.98
CA SER A 360 -0.08 7.77 -11.83
C SER A 360 0.11 6.29 -11.55
N LEU A 361 -0.99 5.57 -11.35
CA LEU A 361 -1.08 4.14 -11.11
C LEU A 361 -2.18 3.52 -11.97
N GLY A 362 -2.24 2.19 -11.97
CA GLY A 362 -3.27 1.43 -12.69
C GLY A 362 -2.96 1.23 -14.17
N ARG A 363 -3.84 0.54 -14.88
CA ARG A 363 -3.68 0.28 -16.31
C ARG A 363 -4.36 1.36 -17.14
N SER A 364 -3.64 1.86 -18.14
CA SER A 364 -4.13 2.88 -19.09
C SER A 364 -5.10 2.36 -20.14
N ASP A 365 -5.42 1.06 -20.13
CA ASP A 365 -6.02 0.33 -21.25
C ASP A 365 -7.55 0.27 -21.24
N VAL A 366 -8.23 1.02 -20.37
CA VAL A 366 -9.69 0.93 -20.22
C VAL A 366 -10.42 1.86 -21.20
N SER A 367 -11.29 1.25 -22.00
CA SER A 367 -12.24 1.87 -22.92
C SER A 367 -13.52 2.31 -22.20
N SER A 368 -13.45 3.24 -21.23
CA SER A 368 -14.67 3.80 -20.63
C SER A 368 -14.88 5.25 -21.08
N THR A 369 -16.11 5.57 -21.50
CA THR A 369 -16.59 6.93 -21.80
C THR A 369 -17.20 7.58 -20.54
N GLY A 370 -16.63 7.24 -19.37
CA GLY A 370 -17.16 7.60 -18.06
C GLY A 370 -16.77 8.99 -17.59
N PRO A 371 -17.33 9.47 -16.48
CA PRO A 371 -16.87 10.71 -15.86
C PRO A 371 -15.47 10.56 -15.25
N ILE A 372 -14.87 11.68 -14.91
CA ILE A 372 -13.81 11.71 -13.89
C ILE A 372 -14.46 11.48 -12.54
N VAL A 373 -13.89 10.60 -11.72
CA VAL A 373 -14.35 10.41 -10.34
C VAL A 373 -13.24 10.85 -9.40
N TYR A 374 -13.46 11.93 -8.65
CA TYR A 374 -12.60 12.26 -7.51
C TYR A 374 -13.12 11.55 -6.26
N TRP A 375 -12.38 10.54 -5.80
CA TRP A 375 -12.64 9.86 -4.53
C TRP A 375 -12.02 10.66 -3.38
N MET A 376 -12.84 11.46 -2.71
CA MET A 376 -12.44 12.29 -1.56
C MET A 376 -12.63 11.51 -0.27
N ARG A 377 -11.54 11.35 0.51
CA ARG A 377 -11.57 10.61 1.79
C ARG A 377 -10.87 11.33 2.94
N SER A 378 -9.69 11.89 2.68
CA SER A 378 -8.81 12.47 3.71
C SER A 378 -8.55 13.97 3.53
N CYS A 379 -8.97 14.55 2.41
CA CYS A 379 -8.89 15.98 2.13
C CYS A 379 -10.29 16.60 2.21
N LEU A 380 -10.86 16.68 3.42
CA LEU A 380 -12.25 17.12 3.67
C LEU A 380 -12.42 18.64 3.56
N ARG A 381 -12.15 19.18 2.37
CA ARG A 381 -12.34 20.59 2.01
C ARG A 381 -12.53 20.76 0.51
N GLY A 382 -13.32 21.76 0.11
CA GLY A 382 -13.48 22.19 -1.28
C GLY A 382 -12.45 23.23 -1.73
N HIS A 383 -11.78 23.91 -0.79
CA HIS A 383 -10.80 24.97 -1.07
C HIS A 383 -9.35 24.46 -0.93
N GLU A 384 -8.42 25.05 -1.69
CA GLU A 384 -7.00 24.65 -1.77
C GLU A 384 -6.81 23.12 -1.73
N ASN A 385 -7.55 22.43 -2.59
CA ASN A 385 -7.59 20.98 -2.69
C ASN A 385 -6.94 20.52 -4.01
N PRO A 386 -5.69 20.06 -3.98
CA PRO A 386 -4.96 19.68 -5.19
C PRO A 386 -5.60 18.53 -5.97
N ALA A 387 -6.21 17.55 -5.30
CA ALA A 387 -6.88 16.44 -5.97
C ALA A 387 -8.12 16.90 -6.73
N LEU A 388 -8.89 17.81 -6.13
CA LEU A 388 -10.03 18.44 -6.79
C LEU A 388 -9.60 19.26 -8.00
N ASP A 389 -8.56 20.09 -7.87
CA ASP A 389 -8.04 20.91 -8.97
C ASP A 389 -7.52 20.03 -10.13
N VAL A 390 -6.85 18.90 -9.82
CA VAL A 390 -6.46 17.89 -10.83
C VAL A 390 -7.69 17.28 -11.52
N ALA A 391 -8.73 16.93 -10.76
CA ALA A 391 -9.93 16.32 -11.32
C ALA A 391 -10.71 17.28 -12.23
N ILE A 392 -10.78 18.57 -11.87
CA ILE A 392 -11.38 19.62 -12.71
C ILE A 392 -10.60 19.79 -14.02
N HIS A 393 -9.27 19.88 -13.95
CA HIS A 393 -8.44 19.93 -15.17
C HIS A 393 -8.60 18.70 -16.06
N ALA A 394 -8.66 17.51 -15.46
CA ALA A 394 -8.86 16.28 -16.21
C ALA A 394 -10.23 16.25 -16.90
N SER A 395 -11.28 16.69 -16.21
CA SER A 395 -12.64 16.79 -16.73
C SER A 395 -12.72 17.74 -17.91
N ALA A 396 -12.17 18.95 -17.79
CA ALA A 396 -12.15 19.94 -18.86
C ALA A 396 -11.40 19.44 -20.11
N ALA A 397 -10.21 18.87 -19.93
CA ALA A 397 -9.39 18.40 -21.05
C ALA A 397 -9.96 17.14 -21.74
N LEU A 398 -10.65 16.27 -20.99
CA LEU A 398 -11.30 15.09 -21.54
C LEU A 398 -12.72 15.38 -22.06
N LYS A 399 -13.29 16.55 -21.70
CA LYS A 399 -14.65 16.98 -22.00
C LYS A 399 -15.70 16.00 -21.49
N VAL A 400 -15.53 15.56 -20.24
CA VAL A 400 -16.44 14.63 -19.56
C VAL A 400 -16.80 15.16 -18.18
N GLY A 401 -17.98 14.79 -17.66
CA GLY A 401 -18.43 15.19 -16.34
C GLY A 401 -17.48 14.80 -15.20
N LEU A 402 -17.52 15.56 -14.11
CA LEU A 402 -16.77 15.27 -12.88
C LEU A 402 -17.75 14.86 -11.79
N VAL A 403 -17.51 13.71 -11.15
CA VAL A 403 -18.20 13.28 -9.94
C VAL A 403 -17.24 13.40 -8.76
N VAL A 404 -17.61 14.20 -7.75
CA VAL A 404 -16.90 14.21 -6.47
C VAL A 404 -17.58 13.22 -5.54
N PHE A 405 -16.92 12.11 -5.26
CA PHE A 405 -17.39 11.07 -4.35
C PHE A 405 -16.74 11.25 -2.99
N LEU A 406 -17.44 11.94 -2.09
CA LEU A 406 -17.05 12.14 -0.70
C LEU A 406 -17.48 10.91 0.11
N HIS A 407 -16.50 10.17 0.62
CA HIS A 407 -16.71 8.87 1.22
C HIS A 407 -16.26 8.83 2.68
N ILE A 408 -17.18 8.54 3.60
CA ILE A 408 -16.90 8.30 5.02
C ILE A 408 -17.08 6.82 5.31
N GLU A 409 -15.94 6.13 5.46
CA GLU A 409 -15.85 4.70 5.77
C GLU A 409 -16.09 4.45 7.26
N ASP A 410 -16.74 3.34 7.62
CA ASP A 410 -16.93 2.91 9.02
C ASP A 410 -16.08 1.69 9.41
N GLN A 411 -15.64 0.88 8.44
CA GLN A 411 -14.88 -0.34 8.69
C GLN A 411 -13.36 -0.20 8.49
N TYR A 412 -12.69 0.23 9.55
CA TYR A 412 -11.23 0.19 9.64
C TYR A 412 -10.74 0.00 11.08
N PRO A 413 -9.48 -0.46 11.29
CA PRO A 413 -8.94 -0.65 12.64
C PRO A 413 -9.09 0.60 13.49
N HIS A 414 -9.62 0.46 14.70
CA HIS A 414 -9.79 1.55 15.67
C HIS A 414 -10.78 2.66 15.24
N ALA A 415 -11.73 2.38 14.35
CA ALA A 415 -12.82 3.30 14.06
C ALA A 415 -13.70 3.52 15.31
N THR A 416 -13.94 4.78 15.68
CA THR A 416 -14.70 5.15 16.88
C THR A 416 -15.78 6.19 16.58
N ALA A 417 -16.85 6.20 17.37
CA ALA A 417 -17.92 7.19 17.26
C ALA A 417 -17.40 8.63 17.37
N ARG A 418 -16.45 8.88 18.28
CA ARG A 418 -15.73 10.15 18.39
C ARG A 418 -15.16 10.62 17.07
N ARG A 419 -14.35 9.76 16.43
CA ARG A 419 -13.67 10.11 15.19
C ARG A 419 -14.67 10.29 14.06
N GLN A 420 -15.68 9.43 13.97
CA GLN A 420 -16.69 9.53 12.92
C GLN A 420 -17.52 10.81 13.00
N LEU A 421 -17.91 11.26 14.20
CA LEU A 421 -18.60 12.54 14.34
C LEU A 421 -17.73 13.70 13.83
N PHE A 422 -16.45 13.72 14.22
CA PHE A 422 -15.50 14.75 13.76
C PHE A 422 -15.34 14.74 12.23
N LEU A 423 -15.22 13.56 11.61
CA LEU A 423 -15.12 13.41 10.16
C LEU A 423 -16.41 13.86 9.45
N LEU A 424 -17.59 13.48 9.95
CA LEU A 424 -18.88 13.90 9.38
C LEU A 424 -19.10 15.41 9.47
N GLN A 425 -18.66 16.04 10.56
CA GLN A 425 -18.69 17.50 10.68
C GLN A 425 -17.81 18.16 9.61
N GLY A 426 -16.61 17.63 9.34
CA GLY A 426 -15.78 18.09 8.23
C GLY A 426 -16.36 17.82 6.85
N ALA A 427 -16.96 16.63 6.67
CA ALA A 427 -17.62 16.25 5.43
C ALA A 427 -18.80 17.18 5.09
N ARG A 428 -19.54 17.63 6.11
CA ARG A 428 -20.62 18.62 5.95
C ARG A 428 -20.06 19.95 5.43
N SER A 429 -18.99 20.48 6.01
CA SER A 429 -18.33 21.69 5.50
C SER A 429 -17.79 21.47 4.08
N ALA A 430 -17.16 20.32 3.80
CA ALA A 430 -16.65 20.02 2.47
C ALA A 430 -17.77 19.94 1.42
N GLN A 431 -18.90 19.33 1.74
CA GLN A 431 -20.08 19.28 0.86
C GLN A 431 -20.56 20.70 0.52
N GLU A 432 -20.72 21.56 1.53
CA GLU A 432 -21.13 22.95 1.34
C GLU A 432 -20.14 23.72 0.46
N GLU A 433 -18.84 23.59 0.72
CA GLU A 433 -17.78 24.24 -0.06
C GLU A 433 -17.76 23.77 -1.51
N LEU A 434 -17.90 22.46 -1.76
CA LEU A 434 -17.94 21.90 -3.11
C LEU A 434 -19.15 22.43 -3.90
N LEU A 435 -20.32 22.51 -3.27
CA LEU A 435 -21.53 23.07 -3.87
C LEU A 435 -21.39 24.58 -4.13
N GLN A 436 -20.80 25.33 -3.20
CA GLN A 436 -20.51 26.76 -3.37
C GLN A 436 -19.53 27.04 -4.51
N ARG A 437 -18.61 26.10 -4.78
CA ARG A 437 -17.73 26.16 -5.95
C ARG A 437 -18.46 25.86 -7.27
N GLY A 438 -19.75 25.52 -7.25
CA GLY A 438 -20.55 25.29 -8.45
C GLY A 438 -20.47 23.87 -9.00
N LEU A 439 -20.01 22.89 -8.21
CA LEU A 439 -19.99 21.48 -8.60
C LEU A 439 -21.39 20.87 -8.41
N SER A 440 -21.97 20.35 -9.48
CA SER A 440 -23.34 19.82 -9.48
C SER A 440 -23.42 18.33 -9.10
N HIS A 441 -22.34 17.57 -9.29
CA HIS A 441 -22.29 16.12 -9.08
C HIS A 441 -21.49 15.74 -7.83
N VAL A 442 -21.92 16.23 -6.66
CA VAL A 442 -21.34 15.88 -5.35
C VAL A 442 -22.13 14.73 -4.73
N VAL A 443 -21.49 13.57 -4.63
CA VAL A 443 -22.05 12.36 -4.01
C VAL A 443 -21.41 12.18 -2.64
N VAL A 444 -22.20 12.35 -1.59
CA VAL A 444 -21.79 12.05 -0.22
C VAL A 444 -22.30 10.68 0.18
N HIS A 445 -21.38 9.79 0.54
CA HIS A 445 -21.69 8.45 1.00
C HIS A 445 -21.06 8.18 2.36
N VAL A 446 -21.89 7.68 3.28
CA VAL A 446 -21.49 7.27 4.62
C VAL A 446 -21.78 5.78 4.74
N ASP A 447 -20.73 4.98 4.88
CA ASP A 447 -20.83 3.54 5.06
C ASP A 447 -21.62 3.23 6.34
N ARG A 448 -22.63 2.36 6.20
CA ARG A 448 -23.50 1.88 7.30
C ARG A 448 -23.93 0.44 7.03
N HIS A 449 -24.53 -0.21 8.02
CA HIS A 449 -25.03 -1.58 7.86
C HIS A 449 -25.93 -1.73 6.62
N GLY A 450 -25.60 -2.67 5.73
CA GLY A 450 -26.36 -2.93 4.50
C GLY A 450 -26.12 -1.93 3.35
N ASN A 451 -25.31 -0.88 3.56
CA ASN A 451 -25.03 0.15 2.56
C ASN A 451 -23.54 0.50 2.56
N ARG A 452 -22.70 -0.45 2.11
CA ARG A 452 -21.25 -0.30 1.97
C ARG A 452 -20.77 -0.68 0.58
N GLY A 453 -19.59 -0.21 0.22
CA GLY A 453 -18.92 -0.65 -1.01
C GLY A 453 -19.44 0.01 -2.28
N VAL A 454 -20.14 1.15 -2.16
CA VAL A 454 -20.62 1.93 -3.31
C VAL A 454 -19.49 2.33 -4.26
N HIS A 455 -18.27 2.53 -3.72
CA HIS A 455 -17.08 2.75 -4.54
C HIS A 455 -16.84 1.61 -5.56
N ARG A 456 -17.15 0.34 -5.23
CA ARG A 456 -16.98 -0.79 -6.17
C ARG A 456 -17.95 -0.73 -7.36
N MET A 457 -19.06 -0.01 -7.21
CA MET A 457 -20.02 0.22 -8.29
C MET A 457 -19.68 1.46 -9.11
N LEU A 458 -19.09 2.47 -8.46
CA LEU A 458 -18.77 3.77 -9.06
C LEU A 458 -17.46 3.74 -9.85
N MET A 459 -16.39 3.18 -9.26
CA MET A 459 -15.03 3.30 -9.79
C MET A 459 -14.83 2.59 -11.14
N PRO A 460 -15.42 1.41 -11.41
CA PRO A 460 -15.32 0.78 -12.74
C PRO A 460 -15.98 1.58 -13.87
N LYS A 461 -16.87 2.54 -13.53
CA LYS A 461 -17.53 3.41 -14.50
C LYS A 461 -16.72 4.68 -14.79
N ALA A 462 -15.66 4.96 -14.03
CA ALA A 462 -14.84 6.14 -14.22
C ALA A 462 -13.96 6.00 -15.47
N GLN A 463 -13.75 7.09 -16.19
CA GLN A 463 -12.68 7.18 -17.19
C GLN A 463 -11.31 7.35 -16.53
N LEU A 464 -11.28 8.06 -15.41
CA LEU A 464 -10.12 8.25 -14.56
C LEU A 464 -10.61 8.42 -13.12
N VAL A 465 -10.00 7.67 -12.20
CA VAL A 465 -10.16 7.91 -10.77
C VAL A 465 -9.04 8.82 -10.30
N VAL A 466 -9.39 9.93 -9.64
CA VAL A 466 -8.46 10.77 -8.89
C VAL A 466 -8.71 10.51 -7.41
N ALA A 467 -7.66 10.32 -6.61
CA ALA A 467 -7.78 10.11 -5.17
C ALA A 467 -6.62 10.79 -4.43
N GLU A 468 -6.76 11.01 -3.12
CA GLU A 468 -5.62 11.48 -2.33
C GLU A 468 -4.56 10.38 -2.15
N GLU A 469 -3.30 10.80 -2.04
CA GLU A 469 -2.18 9.90 -1.70
C GLU A 469 -2.43 9.21 -0.33
N PRO A 470 -2.57 7.86 -0.28
CA PRO A 470 -3.00 7.12 0.90
C PRO A 470 -1.83 6.85 1.87
N PHE A 471 -1.09 7.87 2.32
CA PHE A 471 0.19 7.72 3.05
C PHE A 471 0.23 6.64 4.17
N CYS A 472 -0.89 6.33 4.83
CA CYS A 472 -0.97 5.32 5.89
C CYS A 472 -2.36 4.67 5.96
N VAL A 473 -2.49 3.63 6.78
CA VAL A 473 -3.80 3.02 7.07
C VAL A 473 -4.73 4.02 7.80
N PRO A 474 -6.04 4.05 7.46
CA PRO A 474 -6.76 3.05 6.65
C PRO A 474 -6.75 3.29 5.13
N TRP A 475 -6.24 4.43 4.69
CA TRP A 475 -6.41 4.91 3.31
C TRP A 475 -5.77 3.99 2.25
N LEU A 476 -4.74 3.23 2.64
CA LEU A 476 -4.01 2.28 1.79
C LEU A 476 -4.90 1.18 1.23
N ARG A 477 -5.77 0.59 2.07
CA ARG A 477 -6.56 -0.59 1.70
C ARG A 477 -7.47 -0.31 0.49
N GLY A 478 -8.21 0.80 0.53
CA GLY A 478 -9.10 1.17 -0.57
C GLY A 478 -8.37 1.43 -1.89
N ILE A 479 -7.13 1.93 -1.84
CA ILE A 479 -6.32 2.13 -3.05
C ILE A 479 -5.80 0.79 -3.59
N GLU A 480 -5.44 -0.15 -2.74
CA GLU A 480 -5.06 -1.50 -3.18
C GLU A 480 -6.25 -2.23 -3.83
N GLU A 481 -7.44 -2.13 -3.22
CA GLU A 481 -8.68 -2.64 -3.81
C GLU A 481 -8.95 -2.02 -5.20
N LEU A 482 -8.75 -0.71 -5.36
CA LEU A 482 -8.86 -0.04 -6.68
C LEU A 482 -7.86 -0.56 -7.70
N ARG A 483 -6.60 -0.74 -7.30
CA ARG A 483 -5.55 -1.27 -8.19
C ARG A 483 -5.91 -2.64 -8.74
N HIS A 484 -6.52 -3.50 -7.92
CA HIS A 484 -7.00 -4.81 -8.34
C HIS A 484 -8.22 -4.75 -9.27
N MET A 485 -9.12 -3.77 -9.09
CA MET A 485 -10.26 -3.57 -10.00
C MET A 485 -9.83 -3.12 -11.40
N GLY A 486 -8.67 -2.46 -11.51
CA GLY A 486 -8.11 -2.00 -12.78
C GLY A 486 -8.64 -0.63 -13.23
N GLY A 487 -8.00 -0.06 -14.25
CA GLY A 487 -8.28 1.27 -14.79
C GLY A 487 -7.28 2.36 -14.37
N PRO A 488 -7.37 3.56 -14.97
CA PRO A 488 -6.48 4.67 -14.67
C PRO A 488 -6.74 5.27 -13.28
N LEU A 489 -5.69 5.42 -12.47
CA LEU A 489 -5.75 5.98 -11.13
C LEU A 489 -4.67 7.05 -10.93
N TRP A 490 -5.05 8.27 -10.57
CA TRP A 490 -4.13 9.33 -10.16
C TRP A 490 -4.23 9.58 -8.66
N LEU A 491 -3.11 9.42 -7.97
CA LEU A 491 -2.96 9.78 -6.56
C LEU A 491 -2.35 11.17 -6.45
N VAL A 492 -2.90 12.01 -5.58
CA VAL A 492 -2.47 13.41 -5.45
C VAL A 492 -2.15 13.76 -3.99
N ASP A 493 -0.94 14.28 -3.77
CA ASP A 493 -0.52 14.80 -2.45
C ASP A 493 -1.25 16.12 -2.11
N CYS A 494 -2.26 15.98 -1.25
CA CYS A 494 -3.08 17.08 -0.74
C CYS A 494 -2.65 17.61 0.64
N ALA A 495 -1.67 16.95 1.26
CA ALA A 495 -1.34 17.12 2.68
C ALA A 495 0.01 17.81 2.91
N SER A 496 0.91 17.82 1.92
CA SER A 496 2.26 18.37 2.10
C SER A 496 2.41 19.76 1.47
N VAL A 497 3.12 20.67 2.15
CA VAL A 497 3.48 21.98 1.58
C VAL A 497 4.50 21.78 0.45
N VAL A 498 5.58 21.05 0.75
CA VAL A 498 6.51 20.51 -0.26
C VAL A 498 5.99 19.13 -0.68
N PRO A 499 5.62 18.91 -1.96
CA PRO A 499 5.17 17.61 -2.44
C PRO A 499 6.17 16.50 -2.10
N CYS A 500 5.70 15.38 -1.54
CA CYS A 500 6.59 14.30 -1.09
C CYS A 500 7.46 13.71 -2.21
N ALA A 501 6.96 13.71 -3.46
CA ALA A 501 7.69 13.27 -4.63
C ALA A 501 8.96 14.10 -4.93
N LEU A 502 9.03 15.35 -4.46
CA LEU A 502 10.21 16.22 -4.62
C LEU A 502 11.25 16.02 -3.52
N VAL A 503 10.92 15.31 -2.44
CA VAL A 503 11.83 15.08 -1.33
C VAL A 503 12.68 13.84 -1.64
N PRO A 504 14.02 13.92 -1.60
CA PRO A 504 14.87 12.74 -1.78
C PRO A 504 14.61 11.69 -0.70
N GLN A 505 14.47 10.43 -1.10
CA GLN A 505 14.23 9.31 -0.18
C GLN A 505 15.27 9.26 0.96
N ALA A 506 16.56 9.48 0.65
CA ALA A 506 17.65 9.49 1.63
C ALA A 506 17.51 10.59 2.72
N ALA A 507 16.76 11.66 2.45
CA ALA A 507 16.51 12.73 3.41
C ALA A 507 15.36 12.40 4.39
N CYS A 508 14.60 11.33 4.15
CA CYS A 508 13.36 11.02 4.87
C CYS A 508 13.56 10.18 6.15
N HIS A 509 14.78 10.12 6.67
CA HIS A 509 15.11 9.36 7.89
C HIS A 509 15.49 10.23 9.09
N ARG A 510 15.88 11.50 8.89
CA ARG A 510 16.33 12.39 9.97
C ARG A 510 15.91 13.83 9.69
N ALA A 511 15.48 14.54 10.74
CA ALA A 511 15.00 15.92 10.62
C ALA A 511 16.02 16.87 9.98
N TYR A 512 17.30 16.82 10.38
CA TYR A 512 18.33 17.70 9.80
C TYR A 512 18.53 17.46 8.30
N ALA A 513 18.45 16.20 7.86
CA ALA A 513 18.63 15.83 6.46
C ALA A 513 17.44 16.30 5.63
N PHE A 514 16.22 16.13 6.15
CA PHE A 514 15.00 16.65 5.55
C PHE A 514 15.01 18.18 5.47
N GLU A 515 15.34 18.87 6.56
CA GLU A 515 15.44 20.32 6.63
C GLU A 515 16.38 20.85 5.55
N ARG A 516 17.60 20.33 5.48
CA ARG A 516 18.58 20.71 4.46
C ARG A 516 18.10 20.43 3.03
N ALA A 517 17.42 19.30 2.81
CA ALA A 517 16.92 18.93 1.48
C ALA A 517 15.70 19.76 1.02
N THR A 518 14.97 20.36 1.95
CA THR A 518 13.70 21.05 1.68
C THR A 518 13.71 22.54 1.98
N GLU A 519 14.80 23.09 2.51
CA GLU A 519 14.91 24.51 2.89
C GLU A 519 14.52 25.45 1.76
N ALA A 520 15.15 25.32 0.59
CA ALA A 520 14.85 26.17 -0.57
C ALA A 520 13.40 26.01 -1.05
N LEU A 521 12.88 24.78 -1.06
CA LEU A 521 11.49 24.49 -1.43
C LEU A 521 10.51 25.07 -0.41
N HIS A 522 10.80 25.04 0.88
CA HIS A 522 9.97 25.67 1.90
C HIS A 522 9.93 27.18 1.74
N GLN A 523 11.08 27.83 1.50
CA GLN A 523 11.13 29.29 1.26
C GLN A 523 10.32 29.68 0.02
N GLN A 524 10.34 28.85 -1.03
CA GLN A 524 9.60 29.09 -2.26
C GLN A 524 8.09 28.81 -2.12
N LEU A 525 7.72 27.67 -1.52
CA LEU A 525 6.36 27.12 -1.57
C LEU A 525 5.49 27.53 -0.37
N ALA A 526 6.07 27.76 0.81
CA ALA A 526 5.31 28.17 1.99
C ALA A 526 4.57 29.52 1.81
N PRO A 527 5.17 30.60 1.26
CA PRO A 527 4.46 31.85 1.05
C PRO A 527 3.58 31.85 -0.21
N ARG A 528 3.65 30.81 -1.04
CA ARG A 528 3.02 30.78 -2.36
C ARG A 528 1.49 30.87 -2.25
N HIS A 529 0.90 31.74 -3.06
CA HIS A 529 -0.55 31.80 -3.23
C HIS A 529 -1.05 30.54 -3.96
N TRP A 530 -2.17 29.97 -3.49
CA TRP A 530 -2.81 28.84 -4.15
C TRP A 530 -3.90 29.36 -5.10
N HIS A 531 -3.77 29.08 -6.39
CA HIS A 531 -4.76 29.48 -7.38
C HIS A 531 -5.73 28.32 -7.58
N GLU A 532 -6.94 28.45 -7.07
CA GLU A 532 -8.00 27.44 -7.21
C GLU A 532 -8.52 27.40 -8.65
N VAL A 533 -8.76 26.19 -9.15
CA VAL A 533 -9.24 25.98 -10.53
C VAL A 533 -10.76 25.99 -10.53
N GLN A 534 -11.39 26.97 -11.17
CA GLN A 534 -12.86 27.01 -11.22
C GLN A 534 -13.42 25.85 -12.05
N PRO A 535 -14.50 25.17 -11.60
CA PRO A 535 -15.14 24.15 -12.42
C PRO A 535 -15.81 24.80 -13.64
N GLU A 536 -15.36 24.44 -14.83
CA GLU A 536 -15.94 24.86 -16.11
C GLU A 536 -17.20 24.04 -16.44
N GLY A 537 -17.92 24.39 -17.51
CA GLY A 537 -19.19 23.78 -17.89
C GLY A 537 -19.13 22.25 -18.06
N GLU A 538 -17.98 21.74 -18.50
CA GLU A 538 -17.70 20.31 -18.67
C GLU A 538 -17.77 19.53 -17.35
N ALA A 539 -17.32 20.13 -16.23
CA ALA A 539 -17.37 19.47 -14.92
C ALA A 539 -18.81 19.14 -14.51
N ASN A 540 -19.76 19.99 -14.94
CA ASN A 540 -21.19 19.86 -14.69
C ASN A 540 -21.96 19.19 -15.85
N ALA A 541 -21.25 18.66 -16.85
CA ALA A 541 -21.90 17.99 -17.97
C ALA A 541 -22.86 16.87 -17.49
N PRO A 542 -24.01 16.66 -18.15
CA PRO A 542 -24.94 15.62 -17.78
C PRO A 542 -24.27 14.24 -17.76
N LEU A 543 -24.54 13.48 -16.71
CA LEU A 543 -24.04 12.10 -16.60
C LEU A 543 -25.00 11.18 -17.37
N GLY A 544 -24.46 10.34 -18.25
CA GLY A 544 -25.23 9.36 -19.01
C GLY A 544 -25.77 8.18 -18.19
N TRP A 545 -25.76 8.26 -16.86
CA TRP A 545 -26.18 7.20 -15.95
C TRP A 545 -26.50 7.75 -14.55
N VAL A 546 -27.26 6.99 -13.77
CA VAL A 546 -27.79 7.40 -12.46
C VAL A 546 -26.71 7.27 -11.36
N LEU A 547 -26.43 8.38 -10.69
CA LEU A 547 -25.55 8.42 -9.52
C LEU A 547 -26.14 7.61 -8.34
N PRO A 548 -25.30 7.01 -7.49
CA PRO A 548 -25.78 6.41 -6.25
C PRO A 548 -26.43 7.47 -5.35
N GLN A 549 -27.28 7.01 -4.42
CA GLN A 549 -27.95 7.88 -3.47
C GLN A 549 -26.94 8.70 -2.67
N SER A 550 -27.09 10.02 -2.71
CA SER A 550 -26.28 10.98 -1.96
C SER A 550 -27.01 11.41 -0.69
N ILE A 551 -26.24 11.66 0.37
CA ILE A 551 -26.76 12.20 1.64
C ILE A 551 -26.52 13.72 1.66
N ASP A 552 -27.56 14.50 1.95
CA ASP A 552 -27.38 15.92 2.26
C ASP A 552 -27.07 16.08 3.76
N LEU A 553 -25.79 16.18 4.12
CA LEU A 553 -25.36 16.25 5.52
C LEU A 553 -25.82 17.52 6.25
N LYS A 554 -26.24 18.56 5.52
CA LYS A 554 -26.80 19.76 6.14
C LYS A 554 -28.17 19.48 6.78
N SER A 555 -28.93 18.57 6.19
CA SER A 555 -30.26 18.17 6.65
C SER A 555 -30.26 17.05 7.71
N GLN A 556 -29.09 16.48 8.03
CA GLN A 556 -28.99 15.30 8.89
C GLN A 556 -28.59 15.64 10.33
N HIS A 557 -29.07 14.83 11.27
CA HIS A 557 -28.51 14.74 12.62
C HIS A 557 -27.28 13.81 12.59
N LEU A 558 -26.08 14.39 12.67
CA LEU A 558 -24.83 13.62 12.48
C LEU A 558 -24.64 12.55 13.55
N GLU A 559 -25.07 12.80 14.78
CA GLU A 559 -25.02 11.84 15.88
C GLU A 559 -25.88 10.60 15.61
N ALA A 560 -27.03 10.78 14.94
CA ALA A 560 -27.87 9.66 14.53
C ALA A 560 -27.19 8.84 13.44
N LEU A 561 -26.53 9.49 12.47
CA LEU A 561 -25.74 8.77 11.46
C LEU A 561 -24.61 7.95 12.10
N VAL A 562 -23.89 8.52 13.06
CA VAL A 562 -22.81 7.82 13.79
C VAL A 562 -23.34 6.60 14.55
N LYS A 563 -24.53 6.71 15.17
CA LYS A 563 -25.14 5.61 15.91
C LYS A 563 -25.45 4.40 15.01
N ASP A 564 -25.72 4.65 13.72
CA ASP A 564 -25.99 3.62 12.72
C ASP A 564 -24.71 3.04 12.05
N MET A 565 -23.52 3.56 12.39
CA MET A 565 -22.23 3.09 11.88
C MET A 565 -21.65 1.95 12.72
N ASP A 566 -20.93 1.04 12.07
CA ASP A 566 -20.25 -0.10 12.68
C ASP A 566 -18.87 0.30 13.23
N VAL A 567 -18.88 1.07 14.31
CA VAL A 567 -17.69 1.61 14.98
C VAL A 567 -17.75 1.40 16.49
N ASP A 568 -16.62 1.58 17.18
CA ASP A 568 -16.61 1.57 18.65
C ASP A 568 -17.39 2.78 19.21
N GLN A 569 -18.63 2.49 19.63
CA GLN A 569 -19.56 3.46 20.22
C GLN A 569 -19.20 3.82 21.67
N SER A 570 -18.28 3.10 22.32
CA SER A 570 -17.89 3.37 23.72
C SER A 570 -17.01 4.61 23.87
N VAL A 571 -16.38 5.06 22.79
CA VAL A 571 -15.54 6.26 22.78
C VAL A 571 -16.37 7.46 22.36
N ALA A 572 -16.83 8.22 23.35
CA ALA A 572 -17.72 9.36 23.17
C ALA A 572 -17.03 10.49 22.37
N PRO A 573 -17.77 11.19 21.48
CA PRO A 573 -17.32 12.43 20.86
C PRO A 573 -16.93 13.50 21.88
N VAL A 574 -16.08 14.45 21.44
CA VAL A 574 -15.63 15.56 22.27
C VAL A 574 -16.25 16.87 21.78
N SER A 575 -16.76 17.67 22.70
CA SER A 575 -17.48 18.92 22.38
C SER A 575 -16.54 20.09 22.07
N HIS A 576 -15.40 20.18 22.75
CA HIS A 576 -14.45 21.29 22.62
C HIS A 576 -13.68 21.33 21.30
N THR A 577 -13.79 20.30 20.45
CA THR A 577 -13.17 20.23 19.13
C THR A 577 -14.16 19.71 18.12
N CYS A 578 -14.99 20.60 17.60
CA CYS A 578 -15.87 20.33 16.47
C CYS A 578 -15.07 20.32 15.16
N GLY A 579 -15.42 19.42 14.23
CA GLY A 579 -14.85 19.34 12.89
C GLY A 579 -15.43 20.40 11.95
N GLY A 580 -14.76 20.57 10.81
CA GLY A 580 -15.11 21.60 9.82
C GLY A 580 -13.96 22.54 9.54
N SER A 581 -13.90 23.04 8.32
CA SER A 581 -12.89 24.02 7.88
C SER A 581 -13.01 25.34 8.66
N SER A 582 -14.24 25.85 8.83
CA SER A 582 -14.53 27.07 9.59
C SER A 582 -14.03 26.96 11.03
N GLU A 583 -14.32 25.86 11.73
CA GLU A 583 -13.84 25.60 13.09
C GLU A 583 -12.31 25.55 13.16
N GLY A 584 -11.68 24.88 12.20
CA GLY A 584 -10.22 24.81 12.12
C GLY A 584 -9.57 26.18 11.92
N TYR A 585 -10.08 27.00 10.97
CA TYR A 585 -9.54 28.34 10.75
C TYR A 585 -9.84 29.31 11.89
N ALA A 586 -11.01 29.21 12.53
CA ALA A 586 -11.35 30.00 13.71
C ALA A 586 -10.39 29.69 14.86
N ARG A 587 -10.10 28.41 15.12
CA ARG A 587 -9.10 28.00 16.12
C ARG A 587 -7.71 28.55 15.82
N TRP A 588 -7.26 28.42 14.57
CA TRP A 588 -5.98 28.98 14.13
C TRP A 588 -5.92 30.49 14.38
N GLN A 589 -6.94 31.23 13.95
CA GLN A 589 -6.99 32.67 14.07
C GLN A 589 -7.02 33.13 15.53
N ALA A 590 -7.82 32.48 16.37
CA ALA A 590 -7.91 32.76 17.80
C ALA A 590 -6.54 32.57 18.48
N TRP A 591 -5.84 31.47 18.18
CA TRP A 591 -4.51 31.20 18.74
C TRP A 591 -3.47 32.24 18.29
N VAL A 592 -3.49 32.62 17.01
CA VAL A 592 -2.59 33.67 16.48
C VAL A 592 -2.88 35.02 17.14
N ASN A 593 -4.15 35.42 17.23
CA ASN A 593 -4.59 36.67 17.84
C ASN A 593 -4.21 36.76 19.33
N ALA A 594 -4.30 35.65 20.06
CA ALA A 594 -3.86 35.54 21.45
C ALA A 594 -2.32 35.59 21.62
N GLY A 595 -1.55 35.81 20.55
CA GLY A 595 -0.10 35.89 20.60
C GLY A 595 0.60 34.53 20.59
N GLY A 596 -0.06 33.48 20.11
CA GLY A 596 0.48 32.13 19.97
C GLY A 596 1.80 32.10 19.22
N LEU A 597 1.86 32.68 18.02
CA LEU A 597 3.12 32.76 17.24
C LEU A 597 4.21 33.63 17.88
N LYS A 598 3.85 34.57 18.76
CA LYS A 598 4.84 35.38 19.50
C LYS A 598 5.48 34.56 20.63
N THR A 599 4.70 33.71 21.28
CA THR A 599 5.11 33.01 22.51
C THR A 599 5.45 31.52 22.31
N TYR A 600 5.15 30.95 21.14
CA TYR A 600 5.28 29.52 20.83
C TYR A 600 6.64 28.95 21.22
N ALA A 601 7.75 29.59 20.82
CA ALA A 601 9.10 29.07 21.13
C ALA A 601 9.35 28.89 22.63
N LYS A 602 8.78 29.77 23.47
CA LYS A 602 8.92 29.72 24.94
C LYS A 602 7.95 28.73 25.58
N ARG A 603 6.71 28.68 25.09
CA ARG A 603 5.60 27.96 25.74
C ARG A 603 5.37 26.53 25.24
N ARG A 604 5.74 26.20 23.99
CA ARG A 604 5.45 24.90 23.33
C ARG A 604 5.93 23.65 24.09
N ASN A 605 6.82 23.80 25.06
CA ASN A 605 7.34 22.68 25.83
C ASN A 605 6.56 22.43 27.13
N GLU A 606 5.78 23.40 27.59
CA GLU A 606 4.95 23.27 28.78
C GLU A 606 3.64 22.55 28.42
N SER A 607 3.57 21.26 28.74
CA SER A 607 2.44 20.42 28.31
C SER A 607 1.18 20.59 29.15
N LEU A 608 1.26 21.26 30.30
CA LEU A 608 0.09 21.67 31.07
C LEU A 608 -0.52 22.99 30.57
N ASP A 609 0.19 23.70 29.69
CA ASP A 609 -0.28 24.92 29.03
C ASP A 609 -0.90 24.58 27.67
N VAL A 610 -2.20 24.30 27.66
CA VAL A 610 -2.94 23.90 26.44
C VAL A 610 -2.89 24.98 25.35
N HIS A 611 -2.72 26.25 25.70
CA HIS A 611 -2.64 27.37 24.77
C HIS A 611 -1.20 27.68 24.32
N GLY A 612 -0.20 26.96 24.86
CA GLY A 612 1.20 27.06 24.43
C GLY A 612 1.43 26.55 23.00
N VAL A 613 0.47 25.82 22.42
CA VAL A 613 0.49 25.26 21.07
C VAL A 613 -0.83 25.54 20.33
N SER A 614 -0.84 25.38 19.01
CA SER A 614 -1.98 25.75 18.16
C SER A 614 -3.16 24.77 18.20
N ARG A 615 -2.93 23.51 18.62
CA ARG A 615 -3.95 22.44 18.68
C ARG A 615 -4.68 22.22 17.34
N MET A 616 -3.93 22.36 16.24
CA MET A 616 -4.43 22.27 14.86
C MET A 616 -4.30 20.88 14.22
N SER A 617 -3.66 19.92 14.89
CA SER A 617 -3.28 18.63 14.28
C SER A 617 -4.47 17.84 13.76
N ALA A 618 -5.60 17.82 14.47
CA ALA A 618 -6.82 17.13 14.04
C ALA A 618 -7.31 17.64 12.68
N PHE A 619 -7.53 18.96 12.55
CA PHE A 619 -7.97 19.60 11.30
C PHE A 619 -7.00 19.42 10.13
N LEU A 620 -5.69 19.46 10.42
CA LEU A 620 -4.64 19.29 9.40
C LEU A 620 -4.52 17.85 8.91
N ASN A 621 -4.79 16.87 9.79
CA ASN A 621 -4.65 15.44 9.49
C ASN A 621 -5.90 14.87 8.81
N THR A 622 -7.07 15.46 9.03
CA THR A 622 -8.32 15.14 8.31
C THR A 622 -8.56 16.05 7.10
N GLY A 623 -7.60 16.92 6.79
CA GLY A 623 -7.61 17.77 5.61
C GLY A 623 -8.72 18.83 5.59
N MET A 624 -9.36 19.12 6.72
CA MET A 624 -10.36 20.17 6.88
C MET A 624 -9.77 21.57 6.71
N VAL A 625 -8.46 21.72 6.99
CA VAL A 625 -7.70 22.96 6.82
C VAL A 625 -6.53 22.73 5.86
N SER A 626 -6.30 23.68 4.96
CA SER A 626 -5.19 23.63 4.01
C SER A 626 -3.84 23.84 4.70
N PRO A 627 -2.90 22.88 4.60
CA PRO A 627 -1.55 23.09 5.12
C PRO A 627 -0.80 24.17 4.36
N MET A 628 -1.11 24.39 3.07
CA MET A 628 -0.56 25.48 2.27
C MET A 628 -1.03 26.84 2.79
N ARG A 629 -2.32 26.97 3.15
CA ARG A 629 -2.86 28.20 3.75
C ARG A 629 -2.21 28.49 5.11
N ILE A 630 -2.11 27.50 5.98
CA ILE A 630 -1.47 27.67 7.30
C ILE A 630 0.02 28.03 7.15
N ALA A 631 0.73 27.40 6.21
CA ALA A 631 2.11 27.77 5.89
C ALA A 631 2.20 29.25 5.48
N ARG A 632 1.36 29.69 4.54
CA ARG A 632 1.33 31.06 4.04
C ARG A 632 1.02 32.08 5.13
N LEU A 633 0.00 31.81 5.95
CA LEU A 633 -0.38 32.67 7.07
C LEU A 633 0.74 32.76 8.12
N ALA A 634 1.33 31.63 8.51
CA ALA A 634 2.44 31.61 9.44
C ALA A 634 3.70 32.30 8.87
N PHE A 635 3.93 32.19 7.56
CA PHE A 635 5.03 32.85 6.86
C PHE A 635 4.82 34.37 6.74
N ALA A 636 3.58 34.85 6.59
CA ALA A 636 3.26 36.27 6.59
C ALA A 636 3.24 36.88 8.01
N ALA A 637 3.00 36.07 9.03
CA ALA A 637 2.90 36.54 10.41
C ALA A 637 4.21 37.12 10.97
N SER A 638 4.06 37.94 12.02
CA SER A 638 5.14 38.44 12.86
C SER A 638 5.13 37.74 14.22
N GLY A 639 6.31 37.51 14.80
CA GLY A 639 6.43 36.96 16.16
C GLY A 639 7.72 36.18 16.36
N ALA A 640 8.32 36.31 17.55
CA ALA A 640 9.58 35.66 17.89
C ALA A 640 9.50 34.12 17.88
N GLY A 641 8.30 33.55 18.05
CA GLY A 641 8.07 32.10 18.02
C GLY A 641 7.79 31.52 16.63
N LYS A 642 7.59 32.35 15.60
CA LYS A 642 7.23 31.93 14.24
C LYS A 642 8.20 30.93 13.63
N GLY A 643 9.51 31.21 13.68
CA GLY A 643 10.52 30.31 13.09
C GLY A 643 10.47 28.92 13.72
N LYS A 644 10.24 28.86 15.03
CA LYS A 644 10.09 27.58 15.73
C LYS A 644 8.79 26.87 15.36
N PHE A 645 7.69 27.60 15.17
CA PHE A 645 6.43 27.03 14.67
C PHE A 645 6.60 26.45 13.27
N LEU A 646 7.17 27.23 12.34
CA LEU A 646 7.43 26.79 10.96
C LEU A 646 8.35 25.58 10.92
N ASN A 647 9.36 25.47 11.78
CA ASN A 647 10.18 24.26 11.84
C ASN A 647 9.37 23.02 12.25
N GLU A 648 8.51 23.11 13.27
CA GLU A 648 7.65 21.97 13.67
C GLU A 648 6.63 21.64 12.56
N PHE A 649 6.04 22.67 11.95
CA PHE A 649 4.98 22.54 10.96
C PHE A 649 5.47 22.11 9.56
N LEU A 650 6.62 22.61 9.10
CA LEU A 650 7.17 22.31 7.78
C LEU A 650 8.13 21.11 7.85
N THR A 651 9.07 21.11 8.80
CA THR A 651 10.10 20.07 8.90
C THR A 651 9.55 18.78 9.49
N TRP A 652 9.01 18.79 10.71
CA TRP A 652 8.63 17.55 11.40
C TRP A 652 7.37 16.90 10.81
N ARG A 653 6.35 17.72 10.52
CA ARG A 653 5.17 17.24 9.80
C ARG A 653 5.55 16.77 8.39
N GLY A 654 6.29 17.58 7.63
CA GLY A 654 6.72 17.25 6.27
C GLY A 654 7.58 15.99 6.19
N LEU A 655 8.53 15.82 7.12
CA LEU A 655 9.34 14.61 7.25
C LEU A 655 8.48 13.36 7.41
N SER A 656 7.42 13.44 8.23
CA SER A 656 6.53 12.30 8.45
C SER A 656 5.80 11.92 7.16
N TYR A 657 5.21 12.87 6.44
CA TYR A 657 4.56 12.61 5.15
C TYR A 657 5.54 12.04 4.12
N ALA A 658 6.72 12.66 3.97
CA ALA A 658 7.73 12.19 3.03
C ALA A 658 8.27 10.79 3.38
N HIS A 659 8.42 10.48 4.67
CA HIS A 659 8.82 9.15 5.13
C HIS A 659 7.80 8.10 4.70
N PHE A 660 6.52 8.26 5.02
CA PHE A 660 5.51 7.26 4.69
C PHE A 660 5.16 7.21 3.19
N TYR A 661 5.48 8.26 2.43
CA TYR A 661 5.45 8.24 0.97
C TYR A 661 6.52 7.31 0.38
N HIS A 662 7.78 7.44 0.82
CA HIS A 662 8.91 6.66 0.28
C HIS A 662 9.07 5.28 0.93
N PHE A 663 8.57 5.10 2.14
CA PHE A 663 8.64 3.87 2.94
C PHE A 663 7.23 3.45 3.35
N SER A 664 6.41 3.12 2.37
CA SER A 664 5.01 2.75 2.59
C SER A 664 4.89 1.55 3.55
N MET A 665 3.94 1.65 4.47
CA MET A 665 3.57 0.52 5.32
C MET A 665 2.60 -0.43 4.58
N PRO A 666 2.51 -1.70 4.98
CA PRO A 666 1.45 -2.59 4.50
C PRO A 666 0.06 -2.03 4.75
N ALA A 667 -0.90 -2.35 3.88
CA ALA A 667 -2.31 -1.99 4.09
C ALA A 667 -2.92 -2.66 5.34
N THR A 668 -2.26 -3.70 5.88
CA THR A 668 -2.64 -4.38 7.12
C THR A 668 -2.18 -3.67 8.39
N GLY A 669 -1.29 -2.66 8.30
CA GLY A 669 -0.80 -1.90 9.46
C GLY A 669 0.72 -1.76 9.50
N ALA A 670 1.21 -0.97 10.46
CA ALA A 670 2.64 -0.77 10.66
C ALA A 670 3.27 -1.96 11.41
N THR A 671 4.53 -2.24 11.07
CA THR A 671 5.35 -3.33 11.59
C THR A 671 6.72 -2.82 11.98
N LEU A 672 7.55 -3.69 12.59
CA LEU A 672 8.95 -3.37 12.84
C LEU A 672 9.72 -2.94 11.58
N ALA A 673 9.30 -3.36 10.38
CA ALA A 673 9.96 -3.00 9.13
C ALA A 673 9.93 -1.48 8.84
N GLN A 674 9.04 -0.72 9.51
CA GLN A 674 8.98 0.73 9.41
C GLN A 674 10.06 1.45 10.25
N LEU A 675 10.73 0.74 11.16
CA LEU A 675 11.83 1.29 11.96
C LEU A 675 13.16 1.22 11.20
N PRO A 676 14.16 2.06 11.50
CA PRO A 676 15.50 1.90 10.95
C PRO A 676 16.15 0.60 11.43
N SER A 677 17.03 0.01 10.62
CA SER A 677 17.66 -1.29 10.88
C SER A 677 18.31 -1.39 12.26
N TRP A 678 19.00 -0.33 12.71
CA TRP A 678 19.61 -0.29 14.05
C TRP A 678 18.58 -0.44 15.19
N ALA A 679 17.40 0.14 15.02
CA ALA A 679 16.33 0.08 16.01
C ALA A 679 15.66 -1.30 15.99
N GLN A 680 15.42 -1.86 14.81
CA GLN A 680 14.92 -3.23 14.68
C GLN A 680 15.84 -4.23 15.38
N GLN A 681 17.15 -4.15 15.10
CA GLN A 681 18.16 -5.06 15.65
C GLN A 681 18.23 -4.98 17.17
N THR A 682 18.35 -3.77 17.74
CA THR A 682 18.48 -3.63 19.20
C THR A 682 17.19 -4.04 19.92
N LEU A 683 16.01 -3.73 19.37
CA LEU A 683 14.74 -4.14 19.97
C LEU A 683 14.56 -5.66 19.96
N LEU A 684 14.98 -6.33 18.88
CA LEU A 684 14.94 -7.80 18.77
C LEU A 684 15.98 -8.49 19.66
N GLN A 685 17.19 -7.93 19.77
CA GLN A 685 18.23 -8.43 20.69
C GLN A 685 17.75 -8.43 22.13
N HIS A 686 17.00 -7.40 22.52
CA HIS A 686 16.43 -7.28 23.86
C HIS A 686 15.05 -7.94 23.99
N ALA A 687 14.54 -8.67 22.98
CA ALA A 687 13.22 -9.28 23.02
C ALA A 687 13.07 -10.34 24.13
N GLY A 688 14.15 -10.91 24.65
CA GLY A 688 14.13 -11.85 25.78
C GLY A 688 14.16 -11.21 27.17
N ASP A 689 14.36 -9.90 27.28
CA ASP A 689 14.50 -9.23 28.58
C ASP A 689 13.21 -9.29 29.42
N GLN A 690 13.32 -9.43 30.74
CA GLN A 690 12.15 -9.48 31.61
C GLN A 690 11.37 -8.16 31.62
N ARG A 691 10.04 -8.23 31.51
CA ARG A 691 9.12 -7.08 31.54
C ARG A 691 7.95 -7.32 32.49
N LYS A 692 7.44 -6.22 33.04
CA LYS A 692 6.11 -6.20 33.67
C LYS A 692 5.09 -5.86 32.60
N VAL A 693 4.46 -6.88 32.02
CA VAL A 693 3.47 -6.73 30.97
C VAL A 693 2.17 -6.20 31.57
N ILE A 694 1.62 -5.16 30.96
CA ILE A 694 0.34 -4.56 31.38
C ILE A 694 -0.66 -4.82 30.24
N PRO A 695 -1.80 -5.48 30.51
CA PRO A 695 -2.82 -5.72 29.49
C PRO A 695 -3.28 -4.41 28.85
N VAL A 696 -3.49 -4.41 27.53
CA VAL A 696 -3.90 -3.22 26.78
C VAL A 696 -5.18 -2.59 27.34
N GLU A 697 -6.13 -3.40 27.83
CA GLU A 697 -7.35 -2.89 28.47
C GLU A 697 -7.08 -2.07 29.74
N GLN A 698 -6.06 -2.42 30.52
CA GLN A 698 -5.65 -1.61 31.67
C GLN A 698 -4.98 -0.32 31.23
N LEU A 699 -4.18 -0.36 30.16
CA LEU A 699 -3.59 0.84 29.57
C LEU A 699 -4.68 1.75 28.99
N ARG A 700 -5.67 1.23 28.24
CA ARG A 700 -6.83 1.98 27.74
C ARG A 700 -7.56 2.70 28.87
N ALA A 701 -7.77 2.01 29.98
CA ALA A 701 -8.46 2.53 31.17
C ALA A 701 -7.57 3.41 32.07
N ALA A 702 -6.34 3.75 31.67
CA ALA A 702 -5.38 4.53 32.45
C ALA A 702 -5.11 3.95 33.85
N ARG A 703 -4.82 2.64 33.89
CA ARG A 703 -4.50 1.86 35.10
C ARG A 703 -3.15 1.14 34.96
N SER A 704 -2.14 1.84 34.46
CA SER A 704 -0.76 1.31 34.37
C SER A 704 -0.09 1.14 35.74
N GLY A 705 -0.60 1.84 36.76
CA GLY A 705 0.04 1.96 38.07
C GLY A 705 1.14 3.04 38.12
N ASN A 706 1.36 3.76 37.02
CA ASN A 706 2.19 4.97 36.99
C ASN A 706 1.28 6.19 36.91
N ALA A 707 1.15 6.94 38.02
CA ALA A 707 0.24 8.09 38.11
C ALA A 707 0.45 9.16 37.04
N ALA A 708 1.70 9.40 36.61
CA ALA A 708 1.99 10.35 35.55
C ALA A 708 1.54 9.85 34.17
N TRP A 709 1.75 8.56 33.88
CA TRP A 709 1.27 7.95 32.63
C TRP A 709 -0.26 7.90 32.59
N ASP A 710 -0.87 7.47 33.69
CA ASP A 710 -2.31 7.40 33.84
C ASP A 710 -2.95 8.79 33.69
N GLY A 711 -2.31 9.85 34.22
CA GLY A 711 -2.74 11.23 34.00
C GLY A 711 -2.75 11.65 32.53
N MET A 712 -1.69 11.31 31.77
CA MET A 712 -1.63 11.57 30.31
C MET A 712 -2.69 10.78 29.55
N GLN A 713 -2.88 9.50 29.89
CA GLN A 713 -3.84 8.65 29.21
C GLN A 713 -5.28 9.11 29.48
N ARG A 714 -5.63 9.49 30.71
CA ARG A 714 -6.96 10.06 31.03
C ARG A 714 -7.19 11.35 30.24
N TYR A 715 -6.20 12.24 30.18
CA TYR A 715 -6.30 13.45 29.36
C TYR A 715 -6.60 13.12 27.89
N LEU A 716 -5.89 12.15 27.30
CA LEU A 716 -6.14 11.72 25.92
C LEU A 716 -7.54 11.11 25.76
N VAL A 717 -7.98 10.27 26.70
CA VAL A 717 -9.32 9.67 26.70
C VAL A 717 -10.40 10.75 26.79
N GLU A 718 -10.26 11.75 27.66
CA GLU A 718 -11.27 12.80 27.87
C GLU A 718 -11.28 13.85 26.76
N THR A 719 -10.12 14.24 26.24
CA THR A 719 -9.98 15.38 25.32
C THR A 719 -9.79 14.97 23.86
N GLY A 720 -9.39 13.72 23.60
CA GLY A 720 -9.06 13.28 22.24
C GLY A 720 -7.83 13.97 21.64
N GLU A 721 -7.02 14.63 22.45
CA GLU A 721 -5.72 15.17 22.08
C GLU A 721 -4.69 14.88 23.18
N LEU A 722 -3.41 14.82 22.82
CA LEU A 722 -2.32 14.74 23.79
C LEU A 722 -1.17 15.62 23.31
N HIS A 723 -0.66 16.47 24.20
CA HIS A 723 0.42 17.40 23.88
C HIS A 723 1.70 16.64 23.45
N ASN A 724 2.37 17.08 22.38
CA ASN A 724 3.49 16.33 21.77
C ASN A 724 4.60 15.96 22.76
N ASN A 725 4.97 16.88 23.66
CA ASN A 725 5.97 16.59 24.70
C ASN A 725 5.53 15.53 25.73
N ALA A 726 4.22 15.42 25.99
CA ALA A 726 3.67 14.36 26.81
C ALA A 726 3.65 13.04 26.04
N ARG A 727 3.28 13.06 24.74
CA ARG A 727 3.28 11.87 23.86
C ARG A 727 4.62 11.13 23.86
N MET A 728 5.74 11.83 23.90
CA MET A 728 7.07 11.17 23.95
C MET A 728 7.25 10.28 25.19
N GLY A 729 6.92 10.79 26.39
CA GLY A 729 7.05 10.03 27.63
C GLY A 729 5.96 8.97 27.77
N TRP A 730 4.76 9.29 27.30
CA TRP A 730 3.64 8.37 27.20
C TRP A 730 3.97 7.16 26.31
N GLY A 731 4.46 7.40 25.09
CA GLY A 731 4.74 6.33 24.13
C GLY A 731 6.00 5.52 24.47
N LYS A 732 7.07 6.17 24.92
CA LYS A 732 8.31 5.46 25.32
C LYS A 732 8.12 4.54 26.54
N ALA A 733 7.11 4.79 27.37
CA ALA A 733 6.78 3.91 28.49
C ALA A 733 6.20 2.57 28.03
N VAL A 734 5.40 2.56 26.96
CA VAL A 734 4.66 1.38 26.47
C VAL A 734 5.61 0.22 26.16
N LEU A 735 6.77 0.47 25.57
CA LEU A 735 7.75 -0.57 25.23
C LEU A 735 8.17 -1.42 26.44
N LYS A 736 8.17 -0.86 27.66
CA LYS A 736 8.49 -1.60 28.89
C LYS A 736 7.34 -2.44 29.45
N TRP A 737 6.14 -2.27 28.91
CA TRP A 737 4.90 -2.86 29.40
C TRP A 737 4.23 -3.81 28.42
N THR A 738 4.92 -4.13 27.32
CA THR A 738 4.43 -5.04 26.28
C THR A 738 5.39 -6.20 26.09
N ASP A 739 4.86 -7.35 25.66
CA ASP A 739 5.61 -8.61 25.52
C ASP A 739 6.72 -8.57 24.47
N SER A 740 6.53 -7.79 23.40
CA SER A 740 7.46 -7.72 22.28
C SER A 740 7.49 -6.32 21.66
N PRO A 741 8.53 -6.01 20.85
CA PRO A 741 8.58 -4.76 20.10
C PRO A 741 7.40 -4.58 19.13
N GLN A 742 6.91 -5.66 18.50
CA GLN A 742 5.73 -5.57 17.63
C GLN A 742 4.46 -5.30 18.46
N ALA A 743 4.29 -5.97 19.60
CA ALA A 743 3.19 -5.67 20.52
C ALA A 743 3.22 -4.21 21.01
N ALA A 744 4.41 -3.63 21.21
CA ALA A 744 4.55 -2.21 21.52
C ALA A 744 4.01 -1.31 20.41
N ILE A 745 4.29 -1.64 19.13
CA ILE A 745 3.74 -0.91 17.97
C ILE A 745 2.22 -1.01 17.97
N ASP A 746 1.68 -2.22 18.12
CA ASP A 746 0.24 -2.47 18.05
C ASP A 746 -0.50 -1.72 19.18
N VAL A 747 -0.01 -1.79 20.42
CA VAL A 747 -0.57 -1.08 21.58
C VAL A 747 -0.45 0.45 21.41
N LEU A 748 0.68 0.97 20.92
CA LEU A 748 0.84 2.40 20.67
C LEU A 748 -0.17 2.91 19.63
N ILE A 749 -0.34 2.15 18.54
CA ILE A 749 -1.29 2.48 17.47
C ILE A 749 -2.71 2.41 18.01
N GLU A 750 -3.06 1.37 18.75
CA GLU A 750 -4.39 1.21 19.34
C GLU A 750 -4.72 2.37 20.27
N LEU A 751 -3.89 2.62 21.29
CA LEU A 751 -4.15 3.68 22.25
C LEU A 751 -4.23 5.07 21.60
N ASN A 752 -3.44 5.32 20.56
CA ASN A 752 -3.50 6.60 19.86
C ASN A 752 -4.72 6.69 18.94
N ASN A 753 -4.94 5.71 18.06
CA ASN A 753 -5.96 5.80 17.02
C ASN A 753 -7.40 5.64 17.57
N VAL A 754 -7.58 4.93 18.69
CA VAL A 754 -8.88 4.86 19.37
C VAL A 754 -9.29 6.23 19.93
N PHE A 755 -8.38 6.95 20.58
CA PHE A 755 -8.73 8.15 21.35
C PHE A 755 -8.41 9.48 20.66
N ALA A 756 -7.31 9.57 19.89
CA ALA A 756 -6.81 10.83 19.33
C ALA A 756 -7.54 11.23 18.04
N LEU A 757 -8.08 12.46 18.01
CA LEU A 757 -8.68 13.02 16.80
C LEU A 757 -7.66 13.22 15.66
N ASP A 758 -6.39 13.35 16.00
CA ASP A 758 -5.30 13.51 15.03
C ASP A 758 -4.58 12.20 14.66
N GLY A 759 -5.13 11.05 15.08
CA GLY A 759 -4.68 9.72 14.67
C GLY A 759 -4.88 9.42 13.18
N HIS A 760 -4.50 8.21 12.76
CA HIS A 760 -4.58 7.76 11.36
C HIS A 760 -3.90 8.67 10.33
N ALA A 761 -2.78 9.29 10.72
CA ALA A 761 -2.05 10.22 9.87
C ALA A 761 -0.54 10.08 10.01
N PRO A 762 0.25 10.42 8.98
CA PRO A 762 1.71 10.29 8.99
C PRO A 762 2.41 10.92 10.19
N PRO A 763 2.09 12.17 10.64
CA PRO A 763 2.72 12.73 11.83
C PRO A 763 2.41 11.95 13.12
N SER A 764 1.24 11.32 13.19
CA SER A 764 0.85 10.45 14.30
C SER A 764 1.71 9.19 14.31
N TYR A 765 1.77 8.45 13.20
CA TYR A 765 2.63 7.26 13.10
C TYR A 765 4.11 7.60 13.30
N GLY A 766 4.58 8.73 12.75
CA GLY A 766 5.94 9.22 12.93
C GLY A 766 6.29 9.44 14.40
N GLY A 767 5.37 10.01 15.19
CA GLY A 767 5.55 10.18 16.64
C GLY A 767 5.53 8.85 17.42
N LEU A 768 4.62 7.94 17.08
CA LEU A 768 4.50 6.63 17.73
C LEU A 768 5.74 5.77 17.46
N LEU A 769 6.11 5.60 16.19
CA LEU A 769 7.30 4.84 15.80
C LEU A 769 8.59 5.55 16.23
N GLY A 770 8.56 6.88 16.39
CA GLY A 770 9.65 7.65 16.97
C GLY A 770 9.95 7.28 18.43
N CYS A 771 8.93 6.82 19.17
CA CYS A 771 9.13 6.27 20.52
C CYS A 771 9.98 4.98 20.48
N LEU A 772 10.06 4.32 19.33
CA LEU A 772 10.79 3.06 19.08
C LEU A 772 12.03 3.26 18.20
N GLY A 773 12.46 4.51 17.94
CA GLY A 773 13.71 4.82 17.26
C GLY A 773 13.59 5.39 15.85
N LEU A 774 12.38 5.55 15.30
CA LEU A 774 12.21 6.29 14.04
C LEU A 774 12.63 7.76 14.20
N PHE A 775 13.36 8.31 13.22
CA PHE A 775 13.93 9.66 13.21
C PHE A 775 15.01 9.96 14.29
N GLU A 776 15.31 9.01 15.18
CA GLU A 776 16.33 9.13 16.20
C GLU A 776 17.66 8.45 15.77
N GLY A 777 18.69 8.61 16.60
CA GLY A 777 19.92 7.83 16.52
C GLY A 777 20.12 7.04 17.82
N PRO A 778 20.95 5.97 17.79
CA PRO A 778 21.15 5.08 18.94
C PRO A 778 21.67 5.83 20.17
N LYS A 779 21.28 5.34 21.35
CA LYS A 779 21.71 5.82 22.67
C LYS A 779 22.47 4.72 23.42
N GLN A 780 22.86 5.03 24.66
CA GLN A 780 23.41 4.04 25.57
C GLN A 780 22.44 2.87 25.72
N GLU A 781 22.96 1.67 25.57
CA GLU A 781 22.21 0.43 25.61
C GLU A 781 21.72 0.13 27.03
N SER A 782 20.49 -0.35 27.16
CA SER A 782 19.91 -0.75 28.44
C SER A 782 18.85 -1.82 28.23
N ALA A 783 18.54 -2.57 29.30
CA ALA A 783 17.56 -3.64 29.25
C ALA A 783 16.20 -3.16 28.71
N VAL A 784 15.54 -4.04 27.97
CA VAL A 784 14.23 -3.91 27.29
C VAL A 784 14.24 -2.95 26.11
N VAL A 785 14.79 -1.75 26.26
CA VAL A 785 14.74 -0.70 25.22
C VAL A 785 15.96 -0.73 24.29
N GLY A 786 17.00 -1.47 24.66
CA GLY A 786 18.26 -1.50 23.92
C GLY A 786 18.84 -0.10 23.75
N LYS A 787 19.20 0.24 22.51
CA LYS A 787 19.74 1.55 22.12
C LYS A 787 18.67 2.60 21.81
N VAL A 788 17.38 2.30 21.99
CA VAL A 788 16.31 3.29 21.84
C VAL A 788 16.34 4.25 23.02
N SER A 789 16.16 5.55 22.78
CA SER A 789 16.12 6.52 23.86
C SER A 789 14.90 6.27 24.77
N TYR A 790 15.11 6.19 26.08
CA TYR A 790 14.03 6.08 27.06
C TYR A 790 13.85 7.38 27.83
N LYS A 791 12.61 7.84 27.96
CA LYS A 791 12.23 8.99 28.78
C LYS A 791 10.99 8.60 29.58
N PRO A 792 11.06 8.51 30.92
CA PRO A 792 9.89 8.17 31.71
C PRO A 792 8.84 9.30 31.66
N PRO A 793 7.56 8.97 31.89
CA PRO A 793 6.52 9.95 32.20
C PRO A 793 6.96 10.92 33.31
N LYS A 794 6.79 12.23 33.09
CA LYS A 794 7.15 13.24 34.10
C LYS A 794 6.07 13.31 35.17
N SER A 795 6.46 13.33 36.44
CA SER A 795 5.54 13.35 37.60
C SER A 795 4.44 14.41 37.49
N LYS A 796 4.76 15.61 36.98
CA LYS A 796 3.78 16.70 36.78
C LYS A 796 2.58 16.34 35.91
N TYR A 797 2.68 15.30 35.06
CA TYR A 797 1.57 14.90 34.19
C TYR A 797 0.44 14.16 34.94
N ALA A 798 0.64 13.81 36.21
CA ALA A 798 -0.45 13.36 37.08
C ALA A 798 -1.56 14.41 37.23
N ALA A 799 -1.24 15.70 37.03
CA ALA A 799 -2.20 16.81 37.06
C ALA A 799 -2.96 17.04 35.73
N MET A 800 -2.62 16.33 34.64
CA MET A 800 -3.31 16.53 33.37
C MET A 800 -4.85 16.36 33.42
N PRO A 801 -5.43 15.43 34.21
CA PRO A 801 -6.89 15.34 34.35
C PRO A 801 -7.55 16.59 34.94
N GLU A 802 -6.82 17.44 35.66
CA GLU A 802 -7.32 18.76 36.11
C GLU A 802 -7.36 19.74 34.94
N VAL A 803 -6.29 19.76 34.13
CA VAL A 803 -6.20 20.56 32.91
C VAL A 803 -7.30 20.19 31.90
N ALA A 804 -7.60 18.88 31.75
CA ALA A 804 -8.71 18.42 30.91
C ALA A 804 -10.06 18.99 31.39
N ARG A 805 -10.32 18.95 32.70
CA ARG A 805 -11.54 19.51 33.29
C ARG A 805 -11.66 21.01 33.08
N GLU A 806 -10.56 21.77 33.14
CA GLU A 806 -10.55 23.20 32.84
C GLU A 806 -10.84 23.48 31.36
N LEU A 807 -10.17 22.75 30.48
CA LEU A 807 -10.39 22.84 29.04
C LEU A 807 -11.86 22.61 28.68
N LEU A 808 -12.49 21.58 29.26
CA LEU A 808 -13.87 21.22 29.00
C LEU A 808 -14.91 22.19 29.61
N LYS A 809 -14.52 23.02 30.60
CA LYS A 809 -15.40 24.05 31.17
C LYS A 809 -15.51 25.29 30.28
N CYS A 810 -14.42 25.68 29.62
CA CYS A 810 -14.37 26.88 28.79
C CYS A 810 -15.36 26.83 27.61
N ASP A 811 -15.66 25.66 27.05
CA ASP A 811 -16.61 25.53 25.94
C ASP A 811 -18.08 25.69 26.32
N VAL A 812 -18.44 25.49 27.59
CA VAL A 812 -19.82 25.73 28.05
C VAL A 812 -20.15 27.23 28.01
N GLN A 813 -19.15 28.11 28.09
CA GLN A 813 -19.35 29.57 28.07
C GLN A 813 -19.29 30.22 26.67
N VAL A 814 -18.74 29.53 25.64
CA VAL A 814 -18.55 30.11 24.29
C VAL A 814 -19.70 29.80 23.31
N GLY A 815 -20.73 29.05 23.75
CA GLY A 815 -21.94 28.77 22.97
C GLY A 815 -22.83 29.98 22.59
N GLY A 816 -22.30 31.21 22.65
CA GLY A 816 -23.05 32.46 22.45
C GLY A 816 -22.39 33.51 21.55
N ILE A 817 -21.32 33.23 20.80
CA ILE A 817 -20.74 34.24 19.88
C ILE A 817 -21.33 34.09 18.48
N ALA A 818 -22.18 35.06 18.15
CA ALA A 818 -22.87 35.23 16.89
C ALA A 818 -21.93 35.37 15.67
N ARG A 819 -22.50 34.95 14.53
CA ARG A 819 -22.01 35.04 13.14
C ARG A 819 -21.24 36.32 12.84
N TYR A 820 -20.01 36.17 12.36
CA TYR A 820 -19.35 37.14 11.48
C TYR A 820 -18.75 36.37 10.30
N PHE A 821 -19.48 36.35 9.19
CA PHE A 821 -18.95 35.99 7.88
C PHE A 821 -19.02 37.25 7.01
N GLU A 822 -17.89 37.94 6.89
CA GLU A 822 -17.62 38.76 5.72
C GLU A 822 -16.33 38.24 5.09
N THR A 823 -16.47 37.62 3.92
CA THR A 823 -15.38 37.33 2.99
C THR A 823 -14.72 38.63 2.54
N PRO A 824 -13.39 38.77 2.60
CA PRO A 824 -12.74 39.90 1.95
C PRO A 824 -12.78 39.68 0.43
N THR A 825 -13.61 40.46 -0.26
CA THR A 825 -13.55 40.58 -1.73
C THR A 825 -12.25 41.26 -2.13
N ALA A 826 -11.66 40.75 -3.20
CA ALA A 826 -10.49 41.32 -3.84
C ALA A 826 -10.80 42.72 -4.39
N ASP A 827 -10.18 43.75 -3.83
CA ASP A 827 -9.88 45.01 -4.52
C ASP A 827 -8.91 45.84 -3.68
N HIS A 828 -7.61 45.71 -3.94
CA HIS A 828 -6.65 46.77 -3.60
C HIS A 828 -5.76 47.02 -4.81
N ALA A 829 -6.27 47.92 -5.65
CA ALA A 829 -5.48 48.68 -6.59
C ALA A 829 -4.49 49.60 -5.85
N VAL A 830 -3.41 49.87 -6.56
CA VAL A 830 -2.24 50.71 -6.26
C VAL A 830 -2.61 52.07 -5.66
N GLY A 831 -1.87 52.51 -4.62
CA GLY A 831 -1.92 53.86 -4.07
C GLY A 831 -0.71 54.13 -3.14
N GLU A 832 -0.15 55.32 -3.24
CA GLU A 832 1.25 55.67 -2.96
C GLU A 832 1.65 55.90 -1.49
N ALA A 833 2.96 56.06 -1.31
CA ALA A 833 3.75 56.23 -0.09
C ALA A 833 3.41 57.44 0.79
N ALA A 834 3.62 57.32 2.12
CA ALA A 834 4.32 58.28 3.02
C ALA A 834 4.46 57.67 4.46
N PRO A 835 5.28 58.22 5.40
CA PRO A 835 6.32 57.42 6.05
C PRO A 835 6.16 57.16 7.56
N LYS A 836 6.94 56.16 7.99
CA LYS A 836 7.30 55.76 9.36
C LYS A 836 7.44 56.92 10.35
N ARG A 837 6.76 56.83 11.51
CA ARG A 837 7.23 57.42 12.76
C ARG A 837 7.32 56.39 13.87
N ARG A 838 8.51 56.43 14.47
CA ARG A 838 9.15 55.60 15.48
C ARG A 838 8.70 56.08 16.85
N TRP A 839 8.27 55.19 17.74
CA TRP A 839 8.23 55.48 19.17
C TRP A 839 8.74 54.32 20.02
N THR A 840 9.63 54.72 20.92
CA THR A 840 10.47 53.98 21.85
C THR A 840 9.77 53.71 23.18
N ARG A 841 10.20 52.62 23.84
CA ARG A 841 9.97 52.22 25.25
C ARG A 841 9.81 53.38 26.26
N LYS A 842 8.90 53.24 27.24
CA LYS A 842 9.19 52.86 28.66
C LYS A 842 7.99 53.13 29.60
N LEU A 843 7.69 52.11 30.42
CA LEU A 843 7.39 52.13 31.89
C LEU A 843 6.04 52.72 32.35
N GLU A 844 5.26 51.90 33.08
CA GLU A 844 4.87 52.06 34.51
C GLU A 844 3.77 53.12 34.66
N SER A 845 2.68 52.95 35.40
CA SER A 845 2.32 52.12 36.55
C SER A 845 0.79 52.31 36.77
N GLU A 846 0.24 51.49 37.67
CA GLU A 846 -0.78 51.91 38.64
C GLU A 846 -2.27 52.16 38.25
N VAL A 847 -3.10 51.40 38.98
CA VAL A 847 -4.34 51.81 39.68
C VAL A 847 -5.69 51.57 39.02
N ARG A 848 -6.34 50.52 39.56
CA ARG A 848 -7.72 50.39 40.08
C ARG A 848 -8.89 50.93 39.23
N ALA A 849 -9.70 49.99 38.73
CA ALA A 849 -11.14 49.72 39.03
C ALA A 849 -12.10 50.89 39.38
N PRO A 850 -13.45 50.76 39.25
CA PRO A 850 -14.29 49.68 38.67
C PRO A 850 -15.49 50.15 37.80
N LEU A 851 -16.16 49.16 37.19
CA LEU A 851 -17.61 48.93 36.96
C LEU A 851 -18.61 50.07 36.68
N ILE A 852 -19.51 49.80 35.73
CA ILE A 852 -21.00 49.99 35.67
C ILE A 852 -21.38 50.35 34.21
N GLU A 853 -21.92 49.39 33.44
CA GLU A 853 -23.37 49.15 33.17
C GLU A 853 -23.90 50.17 32.12
N ILE A 854 -23.78 49.86 30.82
CA ILE A 854 -24.79 49.21 29.94
C ILE A 854 -26.08 50.02 29.82
N ASP A 855 -26.27 50.60 28.64
CA ASP A 855 -27.53 50.60 27.88
C ASP A 855 -27.22 50.16 26.45
#